data_AF-A0A839TQ86-F1
#
_entry.id   AF-A0A839TQ86-F1
#
_cell.length_a   1.000
_cell.length_b   1.000
_cell.length_c   1.000
_cell.angle_alpha   90.00
_cell.angle_beta   90.00
_cell.angle_gamma   90.00
#
_symmetry.space_group_name_H-M   'P 1'
#
loop_
_entity.id
_entity.type
_entity.pdbx_description
1 polymer ?
#
loop_
_entity_poly.entity_id
_entity_poly.type
_entity_poly.pdbx_seq_one_letter_code
_entity_poly.pdbx_strand_id
1 'polypeptide(L)'
;MQSIPDDEMIVLKDMEALYLGNLGTVEFDISLPKEGKYGSQISWQSGDSRFIKDDGKVARPKYGLGTRTVPLIATFRYGECVKEQVYNVTILEEENNIKVSRIYPVSLRAELGKKVYLPSVAVVETDEQEVITHAVDWEGGEERIFQETGSAAVRGVLRDTEIPVSAEILVQAKVEQEKMDPLPAVKSFSPIAVRLGAETAFQAAQNRSLAFLKSVNDDQMLYNFRAASGLDTKGAPEMLGWDSPDCLLRGHTTGHYLSALALGYAATGDEDIKKKADYMIASLEECQQAFFTKPGYHEGFLSGYSEEQFDRLESFTRYPEIWAPYYTLHKILAGLLDVHRVLGSDTALRIADRLGDWVYHRLGRLPNHVLKTMWSMYIAGEFGGMNDSLAELYQLTRKPSHLAAAKWFDNDRLFVPMQEHIDALGGLHANQHIPQVIGALNIFRATGEKKYYEIARFFWQAVTNAHIYSIGGTGEGEMFRQAGRIAEYLSDKTAETCASYNMLKLTKALFGYDPTTPYMDYYERTMFNHILASGDSKPTGGSTYFMPLGPGGRKSYDSSSNTCCHGTGLENHFKYPEAIYFYDDQSLFVNLFVSSNLHWAEKGITIALSAQKDEPGEVTLRLQGNGQFILKIRRPYWSPEGGNVEINGRQVDSMPGPDGYWSMDRDWKDGDVIRLKLDCRIRLESAPDRKDCVSLAYGPYILAALSDSKEYLRLPLQEGDLDSQFVKEGGPQGLQFRYKKNDLTFLPLADVEEESYHVYFLTEGTTIDQR
;
A
#
# COMPACT_ATOMS: atom_id res chain seq x y z
N MET A 1 -26.60 41.83 -27.44
CA MET A 1 -27.26 40.92 -26.47
C MET A 1 -27.83 39.77 -27.27
N GLN A 2 -27.13 38.63 -27.33
CA GLN A 2 -27.70 37.38 -27.83
C GLN A 2 -28.71 36.89 -26.78
N SER A 3 -29.92 36.51 -27.22
CA SER A 3 -30.93 35.92 -26.33
C SER A 3 -30.43 34.57 -25.82
N ILE A 4 -30.39 34.40 -24.51
CA ILE A 4 -30.17 33.10 -23.87
C ILE A 4 -31.29 32.16 -24.36
N PRO A 5 -30.98 30.97 -24.90
CA PRO A 5 -32.00 29.99 -25.31
C PRO A 5 -32.96 29.69 -24.15
N ASP A 6 -34.25 29.44 -24.44
CA ASP A 6 -35.28 29.19 -23.42
C ASP A 6 -34.89 28.05 -22.45
N ASP A 7 -34.20 27.01 -22.95
CA ASP A 7 -33.69 25.88 -22.17
C ASP A 7 -32.62 26.29 -21.15
N GLU A 8 -31.68 27.16 -21.54
CA GLU A 8 -30.61 27.63 -20.65
C GLU A 8 -31.17 28.55 -19.56
N MET A 9 -32.21 29.34 -19.86
CA MET A 9 -32.92 30.12 -18.84
C MET A 9 -33.61 29.24 -17.79
N ILE A 10 -34.17 28.09 -18.20
CA ILE A 10 -34.81 27.15 -17.26
C ILE A 10 -33.76 26.53 -16.34
N VAL A 11 -32.65 26.05 -16.90
CA VAL A 11 -31.52 25.52 -16.13
C VAL A 11 -31.00 26.55 -15.12
N LEU A 12 -30.75 27.80 -15.54
CA LEU A 12 -30.27 28.84 -14.64
C LEU A 12 -31.27 29.21 -13.54
N LYS A 13 -32.57 29.26 -13.85
CA LYS A 13 -33.62 29.51 -12.85
C LYS A 13 -33.73 28.38 -11.84
N ASP A 14 -33.54 27.13 -12.27
CA ASP A 14 -33.53 25.97 -11.38
C ASP A 14 -32.29 25.93 -10.49
N MET A 15 -31.11 26.28 -11.03
CA MET A 15 -29.88 26.45 -10.26
C MET A 15 -30.03 27.52 -9.17
N GLU A 16 -30.62 28.68 -9.51
CA GLU A 16 -30.86 29.77 -8.56
C GLU A 16 -31.92 29.43 -7.52
N ALA A 17 -32.95 28.67 -7.90
CA ALA A 17 -34.05 28.29 -7.01
C ALA A 17 -33.72 27.12 -6.07
N LEU A 18 -32.68 26.34 -6.35
CA LEU A 18 -32.33 25.16 -5.57
C LEU A 18 -31.71 25.55 -4.23
N TYR A 19 -32.42 25.24 -3.15
CA TYR A 19 -31.99 25.45 -1.76
C TYR A 19 -31.95 24.13 -1.00
N LEU A 20 -30.76 23.73 -0.53
CA LEU A 20 -30.53 22.47 0.20
C LEU A 20 -30.53 22.63 1.73
N GLY A 21 -30.88 23.81 2.25
CA GLY A 21 -30.79 24.10 3.68
C GLY A 21 -29.40 24.60 4.11
N ASN A 22 -29.12 24.50 5.41
CA ASN A 22 -27.82 24.87 5.98
C ASN A 22 -26.79 23.76 5.72
N LEU A 23 -25.87 24.02 4.81
CA LEU A 23 -24.80 23.10 4.46
C LEU A 23 -23.53 23.29 5.30
N GLY A 24 -23.49 24.24 6.23
CA GLY A 24 -22.30 24.55 7.05
C GLY A 24 -22.13 23.69 8.30
N THR A 25 -23.19 23.00 8.74
CA THR A 25 -23.21 22.22 10.00
C THR A 25 -24.18 21.04 9.87
N VAL A 26 -23.92 20.14 8.92
CA VAL A 26 -24.80 19.02 8.60
C VAL A 26 -24.53 17.85 9.54
N GLU A 27 -25.61 17.30 10.11
CA GLU A 27 -25.58 16.12 10.99
C GLU A 27 -26.59 15.05 10.55
N PHE A 28 -27.32 15.28 9.46
CA PHE A 28 -28.45 14.48 9.01
C PHE A 28 -28.48 14.40 7.48
N ASP A 29 -29.19 13.39 6.95
CA ASP A 29 -29.36 13.17 5.52
C ASP A 29 -29.92 14.41 4.80
N ILE A 30 -29.37 14.71 3.63
CA ILE A 30 -29.77 15.84 2.79
C ILE A 30 -30.80 15.36 1.78
N SER A 31 -31.94 16.05 1.69
CA SER A 31 -32.93 15.76 0.64
C SER A 31 -32.47 16.32 -0.70
N LEU A 32 -32.07 15.43 -1.62
CA LEU A 32 -31.59 15.79 -2.96
C LEU A 32 -32.70 15.67 -4.01
N PRO A 33 -33.25 16.79 -4.54
CA PRO A 33 -34.32 16.73 -5.55
C PRO A 33 -33.79 16.23 -6.88
N LYS A 34 -34.62 15.45 -7.61
CA LYS A 34 -34.32 14.95 -8.96
C LYS A 34 -34.87 15.83 -10.08
N GLU A 35 -35.67 16.84 -9.72
CA GLU A 35 -36.30 17.77 -10.64
C GLU A 35 -36.29 19.17 -10.02
N GLY A 36 -35.93 20.17 -10.82
CA GLY A 36 -35.97 21.58 -10.48
C GLY A 36 -37.39 22.14 -10.55
N LYS A 37 -37.61 23.26 -9.87
CA LYS A 37 -38.90 23.94 -9.79
C LYS A 37 -39.48 24.33 -11.16
N TYR A 38 -38.63 24.56 -12.15
CA TYR A 38 -38.95 25.00 -13.51
C TYR A 38 -38.80 23.88 -14.55
N GLY A 39 -38.49 22.65 -14.13
CA GLY A 39 -38.55 21.44 -14.94
C GLY A 39 -37.20 20.82 -15.32
N SER A 40 -36.05 21.38 -14.91
CA SER A 40 -34.75 20.74 -15.15
C SER A 40 -34.64 19.41 -14.42
N GLN A 41 -34.13 18.37 -15.06
CA GLN A 41 -33.72 17.16 -14.37
C GLN A 41 -32.42 17.43 -13.61
N ILE A 42 -32.33 16.94 -12.38
CA ILE A 42 -31.16 17.11 -11.51
C ILE A 42 -30.60 15.72 -11.19
N SER A 43 -29.33 15.50 -11.50
CA SER A 43 -28.55 14.37 -10.99
C SER A 43 -27.49 14.85 -10.02
N TRP A 44 -27.14 14.00 -9.05
CA TRP A 44 -26.23 14.34 -7.98
C TRP A 44 -25.01 13.41 -7.99
N GLN A 45 -23.87 13.98 -7.63
CA GLN A 45 -22.63 13.25 -7.45
C GLN A 45 -21.87 13.82 -6.23
N SER A 46 -21.54 12.95 -5.29
CA SER A 46 -20.73 13.30 -4.12
C SER A 46 -19.25 13.22 -4.43
N GLY A 47 -18.48 14.21 -3.97
CA GLY A 47 -17.02 14.18 -4.01
C GLY A 47 -16.37 13.29 -2.94
N ASP A 48 -17.12 12.87 -1.92
CA ASP A 48 -16.66 11.87 -0.94
C ASP A 48 -17.84 11.02 -0.45
N SER A 49 -18.05 9.90 -1.14
CA SER A 49 -19.11 8.94 -0.84
C SER A 49 -18.92 8.17 0.47
N ARG A 50 -17.85 8.43 1.25
CA ARG A 50 -17.71 7.93 2.62
C ARG A 50 -18.58 8.72 3.59
N PHE A 51 -18.78 10.02 3.34
CA PHE A 51 -19.52 10.90 4.24
C PHE A 51 -20.85 11.40 3.66
N ILE A 52 -20.99 11.53 2.33
CA ILE A 52 -22.27 11.84 1.69
C ILE A 52 -22.46 10.95 0.47
N LYS A 53 -23.52 10.17 0.40
CA LYS A 53 -23.88 9.38 -0.78
C LYS A 53 -24.58 10.24 -1.84
N ASP A 54 -24.61 9.77 -3.09
CA ASP A 54 -25.29 10.47 -4.20
C ASP A 54 -26.82 10.58 -4.01
N ASP A 55 -27.38 9.80 -3.08
CA ASP A 55 -28.78 9.88 -2.66
C ASP A 55 -29.01 10.85 -1.47
N GLY A 56 -27.96 11.49 -0.98
CA GLY A 56 -28.00 12.46 0.11
C GLY A 56 -27.81 11.87 1.50
N LYS A 57 -27.61 10.55 1.65
CA LYS A 57 -27.33 9.96 2.96
C LYS A 57 -26.01 10.44 3.53
N VAL A 58 -26.03 10.92 4.78
CA VAL A 58 -24.88 11.49 5.47
C VAL A 58 -24.37 10.50 6.52
N ALA A 59 -23.08 10.20 6.46
CA ALA A 59 -22.34 9.51 7.51
C ALA A 59 -21.40 10.52 8.18
N ARG A 60 -21.60 10.78 9.47
CA ARG A 60 -20.76 11.71 10.21
C ARG A 60 -19.35 11.12 10.40
N PRO A 61 -18.29 11.94 10.35
CA PRO A 61 -16.96 11.49 10.73
C PRO A 61 -16.95 11.03 12.19
N LYS A 62 -16.45 9.81 12.45
CA LYS A 62 -16.19 9.33 13.82
C LYS A 62 -15.29 10.33 14.56
N TYR A 63 -15.46 10.40 15.88
CA TYR A 63 -14.61 11.20 16.75
C TYR A 63 -13.10 10.94 16.52
N GLY A 64 -12.31 12.00 16.52
CA GLY A 64 -10.89 12.05 16.17
C GLY A 64 -10.60 12.34 14.69
N LEU A 65 -11.58 12.23 13.78
CA LEU A 65 -11.39 12.54 12.37
C LEU A 65 -11.56 14.05 12.09
N GLY A 66 -12.35 14.76 12.87
CA GLY A 66 -12.74 16.15 12.64
C GLY A 66 -13.86 16.31 11.62
N THR A 67 -14.52 17.48 11.66
CA THR A 67 -15.52 17.93 10.67
C THR A 67 -14.99 17.78 9.24
N ARG A 68 -15.89 17.46 8.30
CA ARG A 68 -15.54 17.24 6.89
C ARG A 68 -16.36 18.13 5.97
N THR A 69 -15.71 18.83 5.05
CA THR A 69 -16.39 19.52 3.96
C THR A 69 -16.30 18.68 2.69
N VAL A 70 -17.45 18.24 2.18
CA VAL A 70 -17.59 17.39 1.00
C VAL A 70 -18.26 18.19 -0.12
N PRO A 71 -17.66 18.30 -1.31
CA PRO A 71 -18.31 18.93 -2.46
C PRO A 71 -19.40 18.00 -3.00
N LEU A 72 -20.61 18.51 -3.15
CA LEU A 72 -21.75 17.81 -3.73
C LEU A 72 -22.15 18.49 -5.04
N ILE A 73 -22.01 17.79 -6.15
CA ILE A 73 -22.19 18.32 -7.50
C ILE A 73 -23.62 18.03 -7.97
N ALA A 74 -24.36 19.08 -8.32
CA ALA A 74 -25.66 18.99 -8.96
C ALA A 74 -25.50 19.25 -10.47
N THR A 75 -25.90 18.30 -11.30
CA THR A 75 -25.97 18.46 -12.76
C THR A 75 -27.42 18.72 -13.16
N PHE A 76 -27.69 19.90 -13.69
CA PHE A 76 -28.99 20.33 -14.17
C PHE A 76 -29.07 20.13 -15.67
N ARG A 77 -30.15 19.50 -16.15
CA ARG A 77 -30.41 19.26 -17.57
C ARG A 77 -31.83 19.66 -17.94
N TYR A 78 -31.96 20.50 -18.96
CA TYR A 78 -33.24 20.79 -19.61
C TYR A 78 -33.02 20.88 -21.13
N GLY A 79 -33.74 20.09 -21.92
CA GLY A 79 -33.48 19.95 -23.35
C GLY A 79 -32.04 19.51 -23.63
N GLU A 80 -31.34 20.26 -24.49
CA GLU A 80 -29.92 20.05 -24.81
C GLU A 80 -28.96 20.78 -23.83
N CYS A 81 -29.49 21.63 -22.93
CA CYS A 81 -28.67 22.40 -22.00
C CYS A 81 -28.30 21.56 -20.76
N VAL A 82 -27.01 21.55 -20.40
CA VAL A 82 -26.47 20.93 -19.19
C VAL A 82 -25.56 21.91 -18.47
N LYS A 83 -25.75 22.10 -17.16
CA LYS A 83 -24.85 22.89 -16.29
C LYS A 83 -24.66 22.19 -14.96
N GLU A 84 -23.54 22.49 -14.30
CA GLU A 84 -23.20 21.95 -12.98
C GLU A 84 -23.09 23.05 -11.94
N GLN A 85 -23.44 22.72 -10.69
CA GLN A 85 -23.23 23.56 -9.52
C GLN A 85 -22.69 22.73 -8.37
N VAL A 86 -21.66 23.24 -7.70
CA VAL A 86 -21.03 22.59 -6.54
C VAL A 86 -21.57 23.20 -5.25
N TYR A 87 -22.02 22.34 -4.34
CA TYR A 87 -22.45 22.69 -2.99
C TYR A 87 -21.45 22.12 -1.98
N ASN A 88 -20.75 22.98 -1.23
CA ASN A 88 -19.81 22.52 -0.21
C ASN A 88 -20.56 22.22 1.09
N VAL A 89 -20.62 20.94 1.45
CA VAL A 89 -21.35 20.44 2.62
C VAL A 89 -20.39 20.12 3.74
N THR A 90 -20.49 20.84 4.84
CA THR A 90 -19.70 20.66 6.06
C THR A 90 -20.46 19.79 7.06
N ILE A 91 -20.00 18.55 7.21
CA ILE A 91 -20.56 17.50 8.05
C ILE A 91 -19.82 17.51 9.39
N LEU A 92 -20.57 17.68 10.46
CA LEU A 92 -19.99 17.73 11.80
C LEU A 92 -19.53 16.33 12.24
N GLU A 93 -18.34 16.29 12.83
CA GLU A 93 -17.83 15.13 13.56
C GLU A 93 -18.80 14.69 14.66
N GLU A 94 -18.84 13.40 14.95
CA GLU A 94 -19.58 12.85 16.08
C GLU A 94 -18.98 13.30 17.42
N GLU A 95 -19.84 13.55 18.41
CA GLU A 95 -19.39 13.78 19.78
C GLU A 95 -18.70 12.53 20.35
N ASN A 96 -17.69 12.74 21.21
CA ASN A 96 -17.03 11.63 21.88
C ASN A 96 -17.95 10.99 22.92
N ASN A 97 -18.56 9.87 22.55
CA ASN A 97 -19.38 9.05 23.44
C ASN A 97 -18.76 7.67 23.67
N ILE A 98 -17.43 7.57 23.61
CA ILE A 98 -16.73 6.30 23.73
C ILE A 98 -17.04 5.63 25.08
N LYS A 99 -17.39 4.35 25.01
CA LYS A 99 -17.52 3.48 26.18
C LYS A 99 -16.39 2.47 26.15
N VAL A 100 -15.55 2.54 27.17
CA VAL A 100 -14.33 1.74 27.28
C VAL A 100 -14.57 0.62 28.27
N SER A 101 -14.44 -0.61 27.79
CA SER A 101 -14.50 -1.82 28.63
C SER A 101 -13.15 -2.12 29.27
N ARG A 102 -12.04 -1.77 28.59
CA ARG A 102 -10.68 -2.00 29.07
C ARG A 102 -9.69 -1.00 28.49
N ILE A 103 -8.72 -0.59 29.31
CA ILE A 103 -7.55 0.19 28.88
C ILE A 103 -6.33 -0.72 28.99
N TYR A 104 -5.52 -0.79 27.94
CA TYR A 104 -4.28 -1.55 27.97
C TYR A 104 -3.22 -0.79 28.80
N PRO A 105 -2.39 -1.49 29.61
CA PRO A 105 -1.38 -0.84 30.43
C PRO A 105 -0.40 -0.01 29.60
N VAL A 106 -0.10 1.21 30.05
CA VAL A 106 0.98 2.02 29.48
C VAL A 106 2.20 1.85 30.36
N SER A 107 3.26 1.25 29.83
CA SER A 107 4.51 1.01 30.57
C SER A 107 5.70 1.55 29.79
N LEU A 108 6.59 2.30 30.46
CA LEU A 108 7.81 2.82 29.84
C LEU A 108 9.02 2.78 30.77
N ARG A 109 10.20 2.79 30.18
CA ARG A 109 11.48 2.96 30.89
C ARG A 109 11.99 4.38 30.67
N ALA A 110 12.49 4.99 31.74
CA ALA A 110 13.09 6.33 31.69
C ALA A 110 14.50 6.29 32.27
N GLU A 111 15.42 7.04 31.65
CA GLU A 111 16.77 7.21 32.18
C GLU A 111 16.82 8.43 33.12
N LEU A 112 17.46 8.26 34.27
CA LEU A 112 17.62 9.29 35.30
C LEU A 112 18.21 10.58 34.71
N GLY A 113 17.56 11.72 34.94
CA GLY A 113 18.00 13.03 34.46
C GLY A 113 17.89 13.24 32.95
N LYS A 114 17.33 12.28 32.19
CA LYS A 114 17.04 12.42 30.76
C LYS A 114 15.57 12.76 30.54
N LYS A 115 15.33 13.48 29.45
CA LYS A 115 13.98 13.76 28.97
C LYS A 115 13.35 12.49 28.41
N VAL A 116 12.12 12.20 28.84
CA VAL A 116 11.27 11.15 28.27
C VAL A 116 9.91 11.75 27.92
N TYR A 117 9.30 11.24 26.86
CA TYR A 117 7.97 11.64 26.41
C TYR A 117 7.01 10.49 26.67
N LEU A 118 5.89 10.78 27.32
CA LEU A 118 4.78 9.85 27.47
C LEU A 118 4.07 9.70 26.11
N PRO A 119 3.54 8.50 25.79
CA PRO A 119 2.79 8.28 24.56
C PRO A 119 1.62 9.27 24.40
N SER A 120 1.39 9.80 23.20
CA SER A 120 0.24 10.69 22.96
C SER A 120 -1.12 9.97 22.93
N VAL A 121 -1.11 8.63 22.96
CA VAL A 121 -2.30 7.77 22.91
C VAL A 121 -2.22 6.65 23.95
N ALA A 122 -3.38 6.11 24.31
CA ALA A 122 -3.56 4.83 24.98
C ALA A 122 -4.36 3.89 24.08
N VAL A 123 -4.12 2.58 24.20
CA VAL A 123 -4.91 1.56 23.50
C VAL A 123 -6.09 1.18 24.38
N VAL A 124 -7.28 1.15 23.80
CA VAL A 124 -8.54 0.87 24.50
C VAL A 124 -9.34 -0.18 23.75
N GLU A 125 -10.06 -0.99 24.52
CA GLU A 125 -11.11 -1.88 24.03
C GLU A 125 -12.46 -1.25 24.38
N THR A 126 -13.33 -1.13 23.38
CA THR A 126 -14.67 -0.55 23.58
C THR A 126 -15.66 -1.59 24.10
N ASP A 127 -16.85 -1.17 24.54
CA ASP A 127 -17.95 -2.07 24.86
C ASP A 127 -18.43 -2.89 23.63
N GLU A 128 -18.13 -2.40 22.42
CA GLU A 128 -18.42 -3.06 21.15
C GLU A 128 -17.30 -4.02 20.70
N GLN A 129 -16.32 -4.30 21.58
CA GLN A 129 -15.15 -5.14 21.31
C GLN A 129 -14.25 -4.62 20.18
N GLU A 130 -14.31 -3.31 19.89
CA GLU A 130 -13.34 -2.67 18.99
C GLU A 130 -12.07 -2.37 19.76
N VAL A 131 -10.90 -2.66 19.17
CA VAL A 131 -9.59 -2.29 19.72
C VAL A 131 -9.05 -1.11 18.93
N ILE A 132 -8.90 0.03 19.59
CA ILE A 132 -8.50 1.30 18.96
C ILE A 132 -7.51 2.08 19.83
N THR A 133 -6.82 3.04 19.22
CA THR A 133 -6.03 4.04 19.95
C THR A 133 -6.83 5.31 20.20
N HIS A 134 -6.75 5.84 21.41
CA HIS A 134 -7.38 7.08 21.82
C HIS A 134 -6.35 8.06 22.38
N ALA A 135 -6.45 9.35 22.03
CA ALA A 135 -5.54 10.38 22.53
C ALA A 135 -5.62 10.52 24.06
N VAL A 136 -4.50 10.87 24.69
CA VAL A 136 -4.38 11.03 26.16
C VAL A 136 -3.90 12.44 26.49
N ASP A 137 -4.52 13.03 27.51
CA ASP A 137 -4.05 14.26 28.14
C ASP A 137 -3.43 13.91 29.50
N TRP A 138 -2.10 14.01 29.58
CA TRP A 138 -1.34 13.69 30.79
C TRP A 138 -1.29 14.85 31.78
N GLU A 139 -1.49 14.57 33.06
CA GLU A 139 -1.35 15.57 34.13
C GLU A 139 0.08 16.11 34.17
N GLY A 140 0.26 17.41 33.90
CA GLY A 140 1.59 18.04 33.83
C GLY A 140 2.28 17.93 32.46
N GLY A 141 1.54 17.59 31.39
CA GLY A 141 2.05 17.50 30.00
C GLY A 141 2.64 16.13 29.67
N GLU A 142 3.18 15.94 28.48
CA GLU A 142 3.78 14.68 28.01
C GLU A 142 5.27 14.52 28.39
N GLU A 143 5.97 15.63 28.59
CA GLU A 143 7.42 15.66 28.85
C GLU A 143 7.73 15.43 30.33
N ARG A 144 8.62 14.49 30.65
CA ARG A 144 9.09 14.21 32.02
C ARG A 144 10.60 14.16 32.12
N ILE A 145 11.12 14.57 33.26
CA ILE A 145 12.50 14.34 33.71
C ILE A 145 12.42 13.83 35.15
N PHE A 146 12.91 12.62 35.37
CA PHE A 146 12.91 12.00 36.70
C PHE A 146 14.27 12.20 37.39
N GLN A 147 14.24 12.52 38.68
CA GLN A 147 15.42 12.80 39.51
C GLN A 147 15.78 11.66 40.47
N GLU A 148 14.93 10.63 40.55
CA GLU A 148 15.13 9.46 41.40
C GLU A 148 14.83 8.19 40.62
N THR A 149 15.60 7.12 40.88
CA THR A 149 15.36 5.79 40.32
C THR A 149 14.24 5.07 41.07
N GLY A 150 13.49 4.22 40.39
CA GLY A 150 12.38 3.46 40.97
C GLY A 150 11.14 3.47 40.07
N SER A 151 10.02 3.01 40.61
CA SER A 151 8.73 3.11 39.92
C SER A 151 8.08 4.46 40.17
N ALA A 152 7.60 5.09 39.11
CA ALA A 152 6.77 6.29 39.16
C ALA A 152 5.49 6.04 38.37
N ALA A 153 4.38 6.61 38.82
CA ALA A 153 3.12 6.58 38.08
C ALA A 153 2.74 7.99 37.63
N VAL A 154 2.32 8.13 36.38
CA VAL A 154 1.76 9.37 35.85
C VAL A 154 0.30 9.14 35.49
N ARG A 155 -0.55 10.06 35.89
CA ARG A 155 -1.99 10.03 35.60
C ARG A 155 -2.32 10.91 34.41
N GLY A 156 -3.38 10.55 33.71
CA GLY A 156 -3.97 11.33 32.65
C GLY A 156 -5.43 10.93 32.45
N VAL A 157 -6.03 11.47 31.42
CA VAL A 157 -7.40 11.12 31.00
C VAL A 157 -7.40 10.88 29.49
N LEU A 158 -8.29 10.00 29.03
CA LEU A 158 -8.59 9.95 27.59
C LEU A 158 -9.17 11.30 27.19
N ARG A 159 -8.58 11.91 26.16
CA ARG A 159 -8.93 13.26 25.70
C ARG A 159 -10.43 13.40 25.46
N ASP A 160 -11.00 14.53 25.85
CA ASP A 160 -12.45 14.81 25.73
C ASP A 160 -13.35 13.78 26.46
N THR A 161 -12.84 13.11 27.50
CA THR A 161 -13.63 12.22 28.38
C THR A 161 -13.23 12.42 29.85
N GLU A 162 -13.95 11.75 30.76
CA GLU A 162 -13.58 11.64 32.18
C GLU A 162 -12.88 10.29 32.52
N ILE A 163 -12.53 9.49 31.51
CA ILE A 163 -11.99 8.15 31.70
C ILE A 163 -10.51 8.23 32.07
N PRO A 164 -10.09 7.75 33.26
CA PRO A 164 -8.71 7.89 33.72
C PRO A 164 -7.77 6.91 33.03
N VAL A 165 -6.54 7.35 32.79
CA VAL A 165 -5.42 6.54 32.29
C VAL A 165 -4.23 6.70 33.23
N SER A 166 -3.47 5.63 33.43
CA SER A 166 -2.20 5.68 34.16
C SER A 166 -1.07 5.06 33.36
N ALA A 167 0.10 5.71 33.37
CA ALA A 167 1.35 5.16 32.89
C ALA A 167 2.24 4.76 34.07
N GLU A 168 2.81 3.56 34.00
CA GLU A 168 3.83 3.07 34.92
C GLU A 168 5.21 3.29 34.30
N ILE A 169 6.07 4.03 34.99
CA ILE A 169 7.42 4.39 34.55
C ILE A 169 8.45 3.73 35.45
N LEU A 170 9.29 2.89 34.87
CA LEU A 170 10.48 2.36 35.53
C LEU A 170 11.67 3.28 35.25
N VAL A 171 12.06 4.08 36.25
CA VAL A 171 13.20 4.99 36.16
C VAL A 171 14.48 4.25 36.56
N GLN A 172 15.45 4.22 35.67
CA GLN A 172 16.73 3.53 35.85
C GLN A 172 17.89 4.51 35.70
N ALA A 173 19.02 4.24 36.36
CA ALA A 173 20.23 5.06 36.23
C ALA A 173 20.74 5.13 34.79
N LYS A 174 20.49 4.06 34.01
CA LYS A 174 20.79 3.94 32.60
C LYS A 174 19.74 3.05 31.96
N VAL A 175 19.21 3.44 30.80
CA VAL A 175 18.31 2.59 30.01
C VAL A 175 19.06 2.10 28.79
N GLU A 176 19.35 0.80 28.75
CA GLU A 176 19.98 0.21 27.57
C GLU A 176 18.90 -0.06 26.50
N GLN A 177 19.12 0.49 25.31
CA GLN A 177 18.29 0.19 24.16
C GLN A 177 18.58 -1.25 23.71
N GLU A 178 17.54 -2.07 23.62
CA GLU A 178 17.68 -3.41 23.08
C GLU A 178 18.12 -3.34 21.61
N LYS A 179 19.18 -4.06 21.29
CA LYS A 179 19.73 -4.14 19.94
C LYS A 179 19.62 -5.54 19.35
N MET A 180 19.47 -5.58 18.05
CA MET A 180 19.58 -6.77 17.20
C MET A 180 20.54 -6.44 16.05
N ASP A 181 21.15 -7.46 15.44
CA ASP A 181 21.99 -7.26 14.25
C ASP A 181 21.16 -6.61 13.13
N PRO A 182 21.51 -5.40 12.67
CA PRO A 182 20.76 -4.71 11.63
C PRO A 182 20.99 -5.28 10.23
N LEU A 183 21.97 -6.17 10.05
CA LEU A 183 22.25 -6.80 8.76
C LEU A 183 21.25 -7.93 8.47
N PRO A 184 20.69 -8.00 7.25
CA PRO A 184 19.83 -9.10 6.86
C PRO A 184 20.63 -10.40 6.78
N ALA A 185 20.02 -11.50 7.23
CA ALA A 185 20.57 -12.86 7.13
C ALA A 185 20.68 -13.33 5.68
N VAL A 186 19.74 -12.92 4.82
CA VAL A 186 19.73 -13.22 3.38
C VAL A 186 19.46 -11.97 2.56
N LYS A 187 20.02 -11.90 1.35
CA LYS A 187 19.92 -10.75 0.45
C LYS A 187 19.13 -11.11 -0.80
N SER A 188 18.29 -10.20 -1.27
CA SER A 188 17.72 -10.31 -2.62
C SER A 188 18.80 -9.98 -3.66
N PHE A 189 18.68 -10.56 -4.85
CA PHE A 189 19.53 -10.15 -5.97
C PHE A 189 19.21 -8.72 -6.43
N SER A 190 20.20 -8.06 -7.03
CA SER A 190 19.93 -6.85 -7.82
C SER A 190 18.88 -7.17 -8.88
N PRO A 191 17.89 -6.31 -9.14
CA PRO A 191 16.90 -6.56 -10.19
C PRO A 191 17.51 -6.77 -11.58
N ILE A 192 18.74 -6.31 -11.83
CA ILE A 192 19.47 -6.53 -13.08
C ILE A 192 19.90 -8.00 -13.26
N ALA A 193 20.12 -8.72 -12.16
CA ALA A 193 20.58 -10.11 -12.19
C ALA A 193 19.46 -11.11 -12.52
N VAL A 194 18.20 -10.69 -12.50
CA VAL A 194 17.04 -11.56 -12.76
C VAL A 194 16.23 -11.02 -13.92
N ARG A 195 15.96 -11.87 -14.92
CA ARG A 195 15.13 -11.53 -16.08
C ARG A 195 13.92 -12.46 -16.14
N LEU A 196 12.73 -11.91 -16.34
CA LEU A 196 11.52 -12.71 -16.53
C LEU A 196 11.62 -13.53 -17.82
N GLY A 197 11.13 -14.76 -17.77
CA GLY A 197 11.02 -15.65 -18.91
C GLY A 197 10.04 -15.10 -19.96
N ALA A 198 10.30 -15.46 -21.22
CA ALA A 198 9.46 -15.11 -22.34
C ALA A 198 8.03 -15.66 -22.19
N GLU A 199 7.05 -14.97 -22.76
CA GLU A 199 5.67 -15.45 -22.91
C GLU A 199 4.94 -15.71 -21.57
N THR A 200 5.33 -15.02 -20.50
CA THR A 200 4.64 -15.06 -19.20
C THR A 200 3.69 -13.87 -19.02
N ALA A 201 2.64 -14.04 -18.22
CA ALA A 201 1.74 -12.92 -17.85
C ALA A 201 2.50 -11.78 -17.14
N PHE A 202 3.48 -12.12 -16.29
CA PHE A 202 4.33 -11.14 -15.62
C PHE A 202 5.18 -10.33 -16.60
N GLN A 203 5.82 -10.98 -17.58
CA GLN A 203 6.59 -10.27 -18.60
C GLN A 203 5.68 -9.44 -19.51
N ALA A 204 4.48 -9.94 -19.85
CA ALA A 204 3.52 -9.18 -20.64
C ALA A 204 3.09 -7.89 -19.92
N ALA A 205 2.78 -7.96 -18.62
CA ALA A 205 2.48 -6.79 -17.80
C ALA A 205 3.68 -5.81 -17.75
N GLN A 206 4.90 -6.31 -17.50
CA GLN A 206 6.12 -5.50 -17.51
C GLN A 206 6.31 -4.75 -18.84
N ASN A 207 6.10 -5.45 -19.97
CA ASN A 207 6.26 -4.86 -21.30
C ASN A 207 5.22 -3.79 -21.61
N ARG A 208 3.96 -3.95 -21.13
CA ARG A 208 2.93 -2.92 -21.26
C ARG A 208 3.29 -1.67 -20.46
N SER A 209 3.76 -1.83 -19.23
CA SER A 209 4.24 -0.72 -18.41
C SER A 209 5.45 -0.03 -19.03
N LEU A 210 6.41 -0.79 -19.58
CA LEU A 210 7.55 -0.22 -20.30
C LEU A 210 7.10 0.62 -21.50
N ALA A 211 6.16 0.10 -22.29
CA ALA A 211 5.61 0.81 -23.45
C ALA A 211 4.91 2.11 -23.04
N PHE A 212 4.19 2.10 -21.91
CA PHE A 212 3.61 3.31 -21.33
C PHE A 212 4.67 4.32 -20.91
N LEU A 213 5.68 3.92 -20.11
CA LEU A 213 6.72 4.86 -19.68
C LEU A 213 7.42 5.53 -20.87
N LYS A 214 7.63 4.81 -21.97
CA LYS A 214 8.21 5.38 -23.20
C LYS A 214 7.33 6.43 -23.88
N SER A 215 6.01 6.34 -23.74
CA SER A 215 5.07 7.29 -24.36
C SER A 215 4.85 8.56 -23.53
N VAL A 216 5.19 8.54 -22.23
CA VAL A 216 5.01 9.67 -21.32
C VAL A 216 5.87 10.87 -21.73
N ASN A 217 5.25 12.06 -21.73
CA ASN A 217 5.93 13.34 -21.91
C ASN A 217 6.63 13.77 -20.60
N ASP A 218 7.97 13.79 -20.61
CA ASP A 218 8.75 14.12 -19.42
C ASP A 218 8.56 15.58 -18.97
N ASP A 219 8.35 16.52 -19.90
CA ASP A 219 8.11 17.92 -19.55
C ASP A 219 6.72 18.12 -18.90
N GLN A 220 5.74 17.28 -19.24
CA GLN A 220 4.44 17.26 -18.54
C GLN A 220 4.63 16.80 -17.09
N MET A 221 5.44 15.77 -16.84
CA MET A 221 5.79 15.32 -15.48
C MET A 221 6.58 16.37 -14.68
N LEU A 222 7.20 17.35 -15.34
CA LEU A 222 7.92 18.46 -14.72
C LEU A 222 7.09 19.74 -14.59
N TYR A 223 5.86 19.77 -15.12
CA TYR A 223 5.02 20.97 -15.24
C TYR A 223 4.90 21.72 -13.92
N ASN A 224 4.42 21.02 -12.87
CA ASN A 224 4.18 21.62 -11.56
C ASN A 224 5.46 22.12 -10.88
N PHE A 225 6.59 21.42 -11.07
CA PHE A 225 7.88 21.82 -10.50
C PHE A 225 8.44 23.06 -11.17
N ARG A 226 8.37 23.13 -12.50
CA ARG A 226 8.79 24.30 -13.29
C ARG A 226 7.91 25.51 -12.94
N ALA A 227 6.59 25.33 -12.93
CA ALA A 227 5.65 26.39 -12.57
C ALA A 227 5.89 26.93 -11.14
N ALA A 228 6.02 26.06 -10.14
CA ALA A 228 6.22 26.47 -8.74
C ALA A 228 7.57 27.17 -8.52
N SER A 229 8.64 26.69 -9.17
CA SER A 229 9.98 27.30 -9.11
C SER A 229 10.11 28.57 -9.97
N GLY A 230 9.17 28.85 -10.86
CA GLY A 230 9.17 30.03 -11.74
C GLY A 230 9.96 29.84 -13.04
N LEU A 231 10.23 28.59 -13.43
CA LEU A 231 10.87 28.23 -14.70
C LEU A 231 9.84 28.05 -15.82
N ASP A 232 10.29 28.17 -17.07
CA ASP A 232 9.47 27.88 -18.26
C ASP A 232 9.07 26.39 -18.28
N THR A 233 7.77 26.12 -18.47
CA THR A 233 7.17 24.78 -18.62
C THR A 233 7.42 24.18 -20.01
N LYS A 234 8.12 24.90 -20.90
CA LYS A 234 8.46 24.49 -22.27
C LYS A 234 7.23 24.18 -23.13
N GLY A 235 6.10 24.82 -22.83
CA GLY A 235 4.83 24.58 -23.50
C GLY A 235 4.24 23.19 -23.24
N ALA A 236 4.69 22.49 -22.20
CA ALA A 236 4.11 21.21 -21.81
C ALA A 236 2.65 21.37 -21.38
N PRO A 237 1.78 20.37 -21.68
CA PRO A 237 0.42 20.35 -21.15
C PRO A 237 0.43 20.25 -19.63
N GLU A 238 -0.63 20.73 -19.00
CA GLU A 238 -0.80 20.61 -17.56
C GLU A 238 -0.97 19.15 -17.15
N MET A 239 -0.62 18.85 -15.90
CA MET A 239 -0.97 17.59 -15.26
C MET A 239 -2.48 17.54 -14.98
N LEU A 240 -3.03 16.33 -14.84
CA LEU A 240 -4.46 16.10 -14.65
C LEU A 240 -4.75 15.46 -13.27
N GLY A 241 -6.04 15.41 -12.91
CA GLY A 241 -6.50 14.69 -11.73
C GLY A 241 -5.87 15.20 -10.43
N TRP A 242 -5.38 14.30 -9.58
CA TRP A 242 -4.77 14.65 -8.29
C TRP A 242 -3.41 15.33 -8.42
N ASP A 243 -2.84 15.35 -9.63
CA ASP A 243 -1.63 16.10 -9.95
C ASP A 243 -1.93 17.39 -10.73
N SER A 244 -3.21 17.77 -10.91
CA SER A 244 -3.53 19.04 -11.58
C SER A 244 -2.96 20.25 -10.83
N PRO A 245 -2.73 21.39 -11.51
CA PRO A 245 -2.19 22.60 -10.87
C PRO A 245 -3.04 23.10 -9.70
N ASP A 246 -4.35 22.85 -9.76
CA ASP A 246 -5.35 23.25 -8.76
C ASP A 246 -5.41 22.27 -7.58
N CYS A 247 -4.85 21.06 -7.74
CA CYS A 247 -4.86 20.03 -6.72
C CYS A 247 -3.67 20.15 -5.75
N LEU A 248 -3.90 19.83 -4.48
CA LEU A 248 -2.92 20.01 -3.40
C LEU A 248 -1.96 18.82 -3.23
N LEU A 249 -2.17 17.71 -3.94
CA LEU A 249 -1.27 16.55 -3.94
C LEU A 249 -0.19 16.60 -5.05
N ARG A 250 -0.25 17.61 -5.93
CA ARG A 250 0.57 17.72 -7.14
C ARG A 250 2.08 17.54 -6.95
N GLY A 251 2.70 16.87 -7.91
CA GLY A 251 4.11 16.44 -7.89
C GLY A 251 4.33 15.02 -7.34
N HIS A 252 3.30 14.37 -6.79
CA HIS A 252 3.44 13.01 -6.26
C HIS A 252 3.62 11.99 -7.38
N THR A 253 2.95 12.18 -8.53
CA THR A 253 3.06 11.29 -9.68
C THR A 253 4.46 11.38 -10.29
N THR A 254 5.05 12.58 -10.33
CA THR A 254 6.45 12.78 -10.76
C THR A 254 7.43 11.97 -9.92
N GLY A 255 7.23 11.92 -8.59
CA GLY A 255 8.05 11.10 -7.69
C GLY A 255 7.95 9.60 -8.01
N HIS A 256 6.73 9.09 -8.18
CA HIS A 256 6.50 7.71 -8.63
C HIS A 256 7.10 7.43 -10.01
N TYR A 257 7.02 8.38 -10.93
CA TYR A 257 7.57 8.25 -12.27
C TYR A 257 9.10 8.11 -12.24
N LEU A 258 9.82 8.84 -11.38
CA LEU A 258 11.25 8.63 -11.17
C LEU A 258 11.57 7.20 -10.71
N SER A 259 10.85 6.69 -9.71
CA SER A 259 10.98 5.31 -9.25
C SER A 259 10.69 4.32 -10.39
N ALA A 260 9.62 4.53 -11.15
CA ALA A 260 9.23 3.69 -12.27
C ALA A 260 10.28 3.67 -13.39
N LEU A 261 10.91 4.80 -13.72
CA LEU A 261 12.01 4.86 -14.68
C LEU A 261 13.24 4.07 -14.18
N ALA A 262 13.62 4.24 -12.91
CA ALA A 262 14.73 3.49 -12.32
C ALA A 262 14.45 1.98 -12.32
N LEU A 263 13.29 1.56 -11.83
CA LEU A 263 12.87 0.16 -11.80
C LEU A 263 12.74 -0.43 -13.20
N GLY A 264 12.18 0.33 -14.14
CA GLY A 264 12.05 -0.03 -15.54
C GLY A 264 13.39 -0.32 -16.19
N TYR A 265 14.39 0.54 -15.97
CA TYR A 265 15.76 0.27 -16.42
C TYR A 265 16.34 -0.99 -15.76
N ALA A 266 16.19 -1.14 -14.44
CA ALA A 266 16.75 -2.29 -13.73
C ALA A 266 16.21 -3.63 -14.27
N ALA A 267 14.90 -3.67 -14.55
CA ALA A 267 14.20 -4.87 -15.02
C ALA A 267 14.48 -5.21 -16.50
N THR A 268 14.80 -4.22 -17.33
CA THR A 268 14.82 -4.39 -18.80
C THR A 268 16.17 -4.06 -19.46
N GLY A 269 16.99 -3.21 -18.85
CA GLY A 269 18.19 -2.63 -19.47
C GLY A 269 17.88 -1.61 -20.58
N ASP A 270 16.67 -1.04 -20.61
CA ASP A 270 16.24 -0.16 -21.69
C ASP A 270 16.86 1.25 -21.59
N GLU A 271 17.79 1.55 -22.51
CA GLU A 271 18.55 2.80 -22.50
C GLU A 271 17.70 4.06 -22.77
N ASP A 272 16.52 3.95 -23.39
CA ASP A 272 15.65 5.12 -23.57
C ASP A 272 15.00 5.52 -22.25
N ILE A 273 14.61 4.53 -21.43
CA ILE A 273 14.14 4.77 -20.06
C ILE A 273 15.23 5.44 -19.22
N LYS A 274 16.49 4.98 -19.35
CA LYS A 274 17.63 5.61 -18.67
C LYS A 274 17.77 7.09 -19.04
N LYS A 275 17.72 7.43 -20.33
CA LYS A 275 17.81 8.83 -20.80
C LYS A 275 16.72 9.70 -20.22
N LYS A 276 15.49 9.17 -20.10
CA LYS A 276 14.37 9.89 -19.49
C LYS A 276 14.63 10.16 -18.00
N ALA A 277 15.16 9.18 -17.26
CA ALA A 277 15.55 9.38 -15.86
C ALA A 277 16.64 10.45 -15.72
N ASP A 278 17.68 10.40 -16.55
CA ASP A 278 18.77 11.39 -16.53
C ASP A 278 18.23 12.81 -16.83
N TYR A 279 17.30 12.95 -17.78
CA TYR A 279 16.64 14.21 -18.10
C TYR A 279 15.80 14.77 -16.94
N MET A 280 15.01 13.91 -16.30
CA MET A 280 14.20 14.28 -15.14
C MET A 280 15.07 14.79 -13.99
N ILE A 281 16.18 14.08 -13.67
CA ILE A 281 17.09 14.49 -12.60
C ILE A 281 17.76 15.84 -12.90
N ALA A 282 18.24 16.05 -14.12
CA ALA A 282 18.84 17.33 -14.50
C ALA A 282 17.82 18.49 -14.37
N SER A 283 16.58 18.28 -14.83
CA SER A 283 15.52 19.29 -14.73
C SER A 283 15.09 19.57 -13.29
N LEU A 284 15.07 18.56 -12.42
CA LEU A 284 14.75 18.75 -11.00
C LEU A 284 15.89 19.47 -10.26
N GLU A 285 17.15 19.26 -10.66
CA GLU A 285 18.28 20.05 -10.15
C GLU A 285 18.11 21.54 -10.49
N GLU A 286 17.71 21.87 -11.73
CA GLU A 286 17.37 23.25 -12.13
C GLU A 286 16.25 23.83 -11.26
N CYS A 287 15.18 23.07 -11.04
CA CYS A 287 14.04 23.51 -10.22
C CYS A 287 14.45 23.77 -8.75
N GLN A 288 15.22 22.87 -8.13
CA GLN A 288 15.68 23.04 -6.75
C GLN A 288 16.61 24.26 -6.61
N GLN A 289 17.47 24.51 -7.60
CA GLN A 289 18.31 25.72 -7.64
C GLN A 289 17.46 26.99 -7.79
N ALA A 290 16.45 26.98 -8.67
CA ALA A 290 15.55 28.10 -8.86
C ALA A 290 14.77 28.45 -7.58
N PHE A 291 14.25 27.46 -6.85
CA PHE A 291 13.63 27.67 -5.55
C PHE A 291 14.55 28.38 -4.56
N PHE A 292 15.82 27.97 -4.47
CA PHE A 292 16.77 28.58 -3.54
C PHE A 292 17.02 30.08 -3.81
N THR A 293 16.88 30.53 -5.06
CA THR A 293 17.02 31.95 -5.42
C THR A 293 15.75 32.78 -5.17
N LYS A 294 14.62 32.13 -4.86
CA LYS A 294 13.30 32.77 -4.73
C LYS A 294 13.08 33.26 -3.29
N PRO A 295 12.64 34.53 -3.09
CA PRO A 295 12.31 35.02 -1.75
C PRO A 295 11.24 34.16 -1.07
N GLY A 296 11.45 33.84 0.21
CA GLY A 296 10.48 33.09 1.03
C GLY A 296 10.62 31.56 0.99
N TYR A 297 11.65 31.03 0.33
CA TYR A 297 11.95 29.59 0.27
C TYR A 297 13.24 29.26 1.01
N HIS A 298 13.29 28.10 1.64
CA HIS A 298 14.47 27.63 2.36
C HIS A 298 15.33 26.72 1.48
N GLU A 299 16.63 26.67 1.78
CA GLU A 299 17.59 25.83 1.04
C GLU A 299 17.17 24.36 1.02
N GLY A 300 17.29 23.73 -0.14
CA GLY A 300 17.01 22.30 -0.34
C GLY A 300 15.56 21.96 -0.65
N PHE A 301 14.63 22.92 -0.54
CA PHE A 301 13.22 22.69 -0.89
C PHE A 301 13.02 22.31 -2.36
N LEU A 302 12.21 21.28 -2.60
CA LEU A 302 11.79 20.84 -3.93
C LEU A 302 10.40 20.20 -3.85
N SER A 303 9.41 20.78 -4.54
CA SER A 303 8.06 20.25 -4.67
C SER A 303 7.35 20.84 -5.90
N GLY A 304 6.19 20.29 -6.26
CA GLY A 304 5.25 20.87 -7.24
C GLY A 304 4.44 22.06 -6.69
N TYR A 305 4.72 22.50 -5.47
CA TYR A 305 4.04 23.61 -4.77
C TYR A 305 4.96 24.32 -3.78
N SER A 306 4.46 25.39 -3.13
CA SER A 306 5.20 26.20 -2.14
C SER A 306 5.30 25.55 -0.75
N GLU A 307 6.08 26.14 0.17
CA GLU A 307 6.16 25.65 1.56
C GLU A 307 4.86 25.83 2.38
N GLU A 308 3.85 26.53 1.85
CA GLU A 308 2.64 26.95 2.57
C GLU A 308 1.83 25.78 3.16
N GLN A 309 1.71 24.66 2.45
CA GLN A 309 0.99 23.49 2.99
C GLN A 309 1.63 22.95 4.26
N PHE A 310 2.96 23.04 4.36
CA PHE A 310 3.69 22.63 5.55
C PHE A 310 3.47 23.60 6.71
N ASP A 311 3.40 24.92 6.44
CA ASP A 311 3.09 25.93 7.47
C ASP A 311 1.68 25.71 8.05
N ARG A 312 0.73 25.37 7.17
CA ARG A 312 -0.66 25.07 7.53
C ARG A 312 -0.78 23.76 8.30
N LEU A 313 -0.01 22.72 7.93
CA LEU A 313 0.02 21.46 8.68
C LEU A 313 0.56 21.65 10.09
N GLU A 314 1.60 22.47 10.26
CA GLU A 314 2.16 22.81 11.58
C GLU A 314 1.16 23.59 12.47
N SER A 315 0.14 24.19 11.85
CA SER A 315 -1.00 24.84 12.51
C SER A 315 -2.25 23.95 12.55
N PHE A 316 -2.09 22.65 12.31
CA PHE A 316 -3.14 21.62 12.33
C PHE A 316 -4.31 21.84 11.35
N THR A 317 -4.06 22.51 10.22
CA THR A 317 -5.05 22.61 9.13
C THR A 317 -5.39 21.20 8.63
N ARG A 318 -6.68 20.92 8.43
CA ARG A 318 -7.20 19.60 8.11
C ARG A 318 -7.40 19.41 6.60
N TYR A 319 -7.63 18.18 6.17
CA TYR A 319 -8.11 17.87 4.83
C TYR A 319 -9.57 18.34 4.66
N PRO A 320 -10.00 18.86 3.49
CA PRO A 320 -9.25 18.99 2.22
C PRO A 320 -8.51 20.32 2.02
N GLU A 321 -8.49 21.19 3.03
CA GLU A 321 -7.83 22.50 2.96
C GLU A 321 -6.33 22.43 2.66
N ILE A 322 -5.68 21.36 3.11
CA ILE A 322 -4.36 20.88 2.68
C ILE A 322 -4.43 19.39 2.35
N TRP A 323 -3.47 18.87 1.60
CA TRP A 323 -3.45 17.45 1.25
C TRP A 323 -2.04 16.85 1.35
N ALA A 324 -1.82 16.07 2.42
CA ALA A 324 -0.68 15.18 2.62
C ALA A 324 0.69 15.71 2.12
N PRO A 325 1.17 16.88 2.59
CA PRO A 325 2.35 17.51 1.98
C PRO A 325 3.63 16.67 2.12
N TYR A 326 3.78 15.94 3.24
CA TYR A 326 4.91 15.03 3.42
C TYR A 326 4.78 13.73 2.62
N TYR A 327 3.57 13.30 2.24
CA TYR A 327 3.39 12.16 1.33
C TYR A 327 3.97 12.46 -0.05
N THR A 328 3.67 13.63 -0.61
CA THR A 328 4.21 14.07 -1.91
C THR A 328 5.73 14.15 -1.83
N LEU A 329 6.25 14.76 -0.76
CA LEU A 329 7.69 14.88 -0.55
C LEU A 329 8.39 13.52 -0.48
N HIS A 330 7.73 12.54 0.17
CA HIS A 330 8.22 11.16 0.20
C HIS A 330 8.33 10.56 -1.19
N LYS A 331 7.35 10.74 -2.08
CA LYS A 331 7.45 10.19 -3.46
C LYS A 331 8.62 10.78 -4.22
N ILE A 332 8.84 12.09 -4.08
CA ILE A 332 9.97 12.78 -4.70
C ILE A 332 11.29 12.22 -4.16
N LEU A 333 11.43 12.14 -2.83
CA LEU A 333 12.65 11.67 -2.20
C LEU A 333 12.94 10.19 -2.53
N ALA A 334 11.92 9.32 -2.48
CA ALA A 334 12.03 7.91 -2.87
C ALA A 334 12.47 7.76 -4.34
N GLY A 335 11.86 8.52 -5.26
CA GLY A 335 12.24 8.52 -6.67
C GLY A 335 13.68 8.95 -6.92
N LEU A 336 14.15 9.98 -6.23
CA LEU A 336 15.55 10.41 -6.30
C LEU A 336 16.51 9.32 -5.79
N LEU A 337 16.17 8.68 -4.68
CA LEU A 337 16.96 7.59 -4.09
C LEU A 337 16.98 6.35 -5.00
N ASP A 338 15.86 6.00 -5.62
CA ASP A 338 15.79 4.88 -6.56
C ASP A 338 16.66 5.13 -7.80
N VAL A 339 16.61 6.34 -8.36
CA VAL A 339 17.48 6.73 -9.49
C VAL A 339 18.96 6.69 -9.09
N HIS A 340 19.32 7.19 -7.91
CA HIS A 340 20.69 7.07 -7.42
C HIS A 340 21.12 5.60 -7.27
N ARG A 341 20.30 4.78 -6.60
CA ARG A 341 20.61 3.38 -6.29
C ARG A 341 20.77 2.52 -7.54
N VAL A 342 19.93 2.74 -8.55
CA VAL A 342 19.92 1.92 -9.77
C VAL A 342 20.86 2.47 -10.85
N LEU A 343 20.86 3.79 -11.07
CA LEU A 343 21.60 4.42 -12.17
C LEU A 343 22.92 5.06 -11.74
N GLY A 344 23.23 5.10 -10.44
CA GLY A 344 24.46 5.70 -9.91
C GLY A 344 24.49 7.23 -10.03
N SER A 345 23.33 7.91 -10.04
CA SER A 345 23.26 9.36 -10.21
C SER A 345 23.66 10.11 -8.94
N ASP A 346 24.87 10.66 -8.89
CA ASP A 346 25.32 11.55 -7.80
C ASP A 346 24.47 12.82 -7.73
N THR A 347 23.95 13.29 -8.86
CA THR A 347 23.05 14.46 -8.90
C THR A 347 21.76 14.17 -8.15
N ALA A 348 21.14 13.00 -8.36
CA ALA A 348 19.94 12.61 -7.64
C ALA A 348 20.20 12.56 -6.12
N LEU A 349 21.34 12.00 -5.69
CA LEU A 349 21.73 11.97 -4.28
C LEU A 349 21.94 13.38 -3.71
N ARG A 350 22.56 14.32 -4.45
CA ARG A 350 22.71 15.70 -3.97
C ARG A 350 21.38 16.43 -3.77
N ILE A 351 20.43 16.22 -4.68
CA ILE A 351 19.07 16.80 -4.55
C ILE A 351 18.40 16.22 -3.30
N ALA A 352 18.46 14.90 -3.13
CA ALA A 352 17.90 14.18 -1.99
C ALA A 352 18.54 14.60 -0.66
N ASP A 353 19.86 14.75 -0.62
CA ASP A 353 20.65 15.19 0.54
C ASP A 353 20.17 16.56 1.05
N ARG A 354 20.06 17.54 0.14
CA ARG A 354 19.57 18.88 0.46
C ARG A 354 18.11 18.88 0.90
N LEU A 355 17.28 18.05 0.29
CA LEU A 355 15.89 17.92 0.69
C LEU A 355 15.76 17.29 2.08
N GLY A 356 16.59 16.30 2.41
CA GLY A 356 16.68 15.71 3.74
C GLY A 356 17.13 16.73 4.80
N ASP A 357 18.09 17.59 4.46
CA ASP A 357 18.50 18.71 5.31
C ASP A 357 17.33 19.69 5.52
N TRP A 358 16.61 20.08 4.45
CA TRP A 358 15.42 20.94 4.59
C TRP A 358 14.39 20.36 5.58
N VAL A 359 14.07 19.06 5.48
CA VAL A 359 13.14 18.39 6.40
C VAL A 359 13.65 18.44 7.84
N TYR A 360 14.94 18.17 8.05
CA TYR A 360 15.56 18.25 9.38
C TYR A 360 15.45 19.65 9.99
N HIS A 361 15.82 20.69 9.24
CA HIS A 361 15.75 22.07 9.71
C HIS A 361 14.31 22.49 10.03
N ARG A 362 13.34 22.06 9.22
CA ARG A 362 11.93 22.41 9.38
C ARG A 362 11.27 21.72 10.57
N LEU A 363 11.48 20.41 10.74
CA LEU A 363 10.88 19.66 11.84
C LEU A 363 11.60 19.90 13.17
N GLY A 364 12.90 20.17 13.15
CA GLY A 364 13.72 20.35 14.36
C GLY A 364 13.36 21.56 15.22
N ARG A 365 12.58 22.52 14.69
CA ARG A 365 12.05 23.66 15.45
C ARG A 365 10.71 23.39 16.13
N LEU A 366 10.06 22.26 15.85
CA LEU A 366 8.70 21.96 16.34
C LEU A 366 8.74 21.23 17.69
N PRO A 367 7.87 21.58 18.65
CA PRO A 367 7.67 20.80 19.87
C PRO A 367 7.19 19.37 19.60
N ASN A 368 7.46 18.44 20.52
CA ASN A 368 7.09 17.03 20.35
C ASN A 368 5.58 16.82 20.17
N HIS A 369 4.72 17.44 21.00
CA HIS A 369 3.26 17.33 20.82
C HIS A 369 2.77 17.82 19.45
N VAL A 370 3.43 18.81 18.84
CA VAL A 370 3.07 19.28 17.49
C VAL A 370 3.33 18.17 16.47
N LEU A 371 4.52 17.56 16.50
CA LEU A 371 4.87 16.43 15.64
C LEU A 371 3.88 15.27 15.82
N LYS A 372 3.63 14.85 17.06
CA LYS A 372 2.71 13.74 17.37
C LYS A 372 1.27 14.03 16.92
N THR A 373 0.83 15.27 17.05
CA THR A 373 -0.50 15.69 16.58
C THR A 373 -0.57 15.65 15.06
N MET A 374 0.41 16.22 14.36
CA MET A 374 0.46 16.21 12.88
C MET A 374 0.33 14.78 12.34
N TRP A 375 1.14 13.83 12.85
CA TRP A 375 1.17 12.45 12.34
C TRP A 375 -0.08 11.63 12.68
N SER A 376 -0.87 12.08 13.66
CA SER A 376 -2.14 11.46 14.03
C SER A 376 -3.31 11.96 13.18
N MET A 377 -3.13 13.01 12.36
CA MET A 377 -4.19 13.60 11.55
C MET A 377 -4.50 12.74 10.30
N TYR A 378 -5.79 12.57 10.05
CA TYR A 378 -6.31 11.90 8.86
C TYR A 378 -5.96 12.67 7.58
N ILE A 379 -5.28 12.02 6.63
CA ILE A 379 -4.83 12.52 5.31
C ILE A 379 -3.90 13.74 5.36
N ALA A 380 -4.27 14.85 6.01
CA ALA A 380 -3.40 16.02 6.14
C ALA A 380 -2.06 15.67 6.80
N GLY A 381 -2.09 14.78 7.80
CA GLY A 381 -0.93 14.25 8.49
C GLY A 381 -0.22 13.10 7.78
N GLU A 382 -0.70 12.66 6.62
CA GLU A 382 -0.09 11.56 5.89
C GLU A 382 1.29 11.98 5.36
N PHE A 383 2.31 11.20 5.70
CA PHE A 383 3.68 11.42 5.30
C PHE A 383 4.24 10.28 4.44
N GLY A 384 3.40 9.31 4.05
CA GLY A 384 3.85 8.08 3.42
C GLY A 384 5.01 7.44 4.18
N GLY A 385 6.13 7.20 3.50
CA GLY A 385 7.37 6.67 4.06
C GLY A 385 8.47 7.73 4.15
N MET A 386 8.19 8.95 4.61
CA MET A 386 9.26 9.94 4.83
C MET A 386 10.35 9.41 5.78
N ASN A 387 9.97 8.67 6.82
CA ASN A 387 10.91 7.99 7.71
C ASN A 387 11.73 6.90 6.98
N ASP A 388 11.13 6.19 6.04
CA ASP A 388 11.78 5.21 5.16
C ASP A 388 12.90 5.86 4.34
N SER A 389 12.55 6.89 3.57
CA SER A 389 13.49 7.58 2.69
C SER A 389 14.59 8.33 3.44
N LEU A 390 14.29 8.96 4.59
CA LEU A 390 15.30 9.64 5.40
C LEU A 390 16.28 8.67 6.07
N ALA A 391 15.80 7.49 6.48
CA ALA A 391 16.67 6.45 7.03
C ALA A 391 17.56 5.80 5.95
N GLU A 392 17.07 5.62 4.73
CA GLU A 392 17.90 5.23 3.58
C GLU A 392 18.92 6.32 3.24
N LEU A 393 18.50 7.59 3.18
CA LEU A 393 19.39 8.72 2.93
C LEU A 393 20.51 8.80 3.97
N TYR A 394 20.22 8.59 5.26
CA TYR A 394 21.24 8.48 6.31
C TYR A 394 22.25 7.35 6.02
N GLN A 395 21.83 6.20 5.51
CA GLN A 395 22.75 5.10 5.20
C GLN A 395 23.71 5.47 4.06
N LEU A 396 23.28 6.34 3.13
CA LEU A 396 24.08 6.84 2.02
C LEU A 396 25.00 8.00 2.44
N THR A 397 24.46 9.00 3.14
CA THR A 397 25.17 10.26 3.48
C THR A 397 25.92 10.19 4.80
N ARG A 398 25.51 9.30 5.71
CA ARG A 398 25.94 9.20 7.12
C ARG A 398 25.71 10.47 7.95
N LYS A 399 24.85 11.39 7.50
CA LYS A 399 24.49 12.61 8.25
C LYS A 399 23.52 12.30 9.40
N PRO A 400 23.90 12.50 10.69
CA PRO A 400 23.02 12.22 11.81
C PRO A 400 21.71 13.02 11.80
N SER A 401 21.69 14.18 11.14
CA SER A 401 20.48 15.00 10.92
C SER A 401 19.38 14.21 10.21
N HIS A 402 19.71 13.42 9.19
CA HIS A 402 18.72 12.63 8.44
C HIS A 402 18.10 11.53 9.30
N LEU A 403 18.91 10.85 10.11
CA LEU A 403 18.40 9.83 11.04
C LEU A 403 17.54 10.45 12.15
N ALA A 404 17.93 11.63 12.66
CA ALA A 404 17.12 12.36 13.62
C ALA A 404 15.76 12.75 13.04
N ALA A 405 15.75 13.29 11.81
CA ALA A 405 14.53 13.63 11.08
C ALA A 405 13.64 12.41 10.84
N ALA A 406 14.22 11.26 10.44
CA ALA A 406 13.47 10.02 10.25
C ALA A 406 12.68 9.60 11.50
N LYS A 407 13.29 9.73 12.69
CA LYS A 407 12.66 9.38 13.98
C LYS A 407 11.59 10.38 14.44
N TRP A 408 11.60 11.62 13.95
CA TRP A 408 10.57 12.60 14.28
C TRP A 408 9.22 12.28 13.64
N PHE A 409 9.17 11.37 12.67
CA PHE A 409 7.96 10.81 12.08
C PHE A 409 7.38 9.62 12.87
N ASP A 410 7.97 9.24 14.01
CA ASP A 410 7.38 8.19 14.87
C ASP A 410 5.95 8.59 15.26
N ASN A 411 4.97 7.80 14.80
CA ASN A 411 3.55 8.05 14.99
C ASN A 411 3.01 7.15 16.11
N ASP A 412 2.73 7.73 17.27
CA ASP A 412 2.31 6.97 18.46
C ASP A 412 0.99 6.21 18.23
N ARG A 413 0.09 6.76 17.41
CA ARG A 413 -1.19 6.12 17.03
C ARG A 413 -0.99 4.74 16.38
N LEU A 414 0.15 4.55 15.71
CA LEU A 414 0.52 3.28 15.09
C LEU A 414 1.57 2.53 15.90
N PHE A 415 2.64 3.19 16.35
CA PHE A 415 3.81 2.48 16.88
C PHE A 415 3.64 2.00 18.32
N VAL A 416 2.86 2.70 19.15
CA VAL A 416 2.59 2.28 20.54
C VAL A 416 1.86 0.93 20.58
N PRO A 417 0.71 0.73 19.91
CA PRO A 417 0.06 -0.58 19.93
C PRO A 417 0.95 -1.69 19.33
N MET A 418 1.74 -1.38 18.29
CA MET A 418 2.62 -2.38 17.68
C MET A 418 3.79 -2.80 18.59
N GLN A 419 4.34 -1.87 19.39
CA GLN A 419 5.38 -2.19 20.39
C GLN A 419 4.83 -3.10 21.50
N GLU A 420 3.57 -2.88 21.88
CA GLU A 420 2.87 -3.67 22.90
C GLU A 420 2.25 -4.97 22.33
N HIS A 421 2.45 -5.26 21.04
CA HIS A 421 1.87 -6.41 20.34
C HIS A 421 0.33 -6.46 20.42
N ILE A 422 -0.31 -5.30 20.27
CA ILE A 422 -1.78 -5.15 20.25
C ILE A 422 -2.22 -4.75 18.85
N ASP A 423 -3.13 -5.51 18.25
CA ASP A 423 -3.76 -5.13 16.98
C ASP A 423 -4.84 -4.07 17.22
N ALA A 424 -4.46 -2.81 17.02
CA ALA A 424 -5.35 -1.65 17.07
C ALA A 424 -5.47 -0.98 15.67
N LEU A 425 -5.41 -1.79 14.60
CA LEU A 425 -5.43 -1.27 13.22
C LEU A 425 -6.82 -0.82 12.78
N GLY A 426 -7.88 -1.32 13.41
CA GLY A 426 -9.27 -1.02 13.05
C GLY A 426 -9.54 0.49 13.00
N GLY A 427 -10.00 0.97 11.84
CA GLY A 427 -10.28 2.39 11.60
C GLY A 427 -9.06 3.24 11.25
N LEU A 428 -7.88 2.66 11.05
CA LEU A 428 -6.74 3.35 10.43
C LEU A 428 -6.81 3.25 8.90
N HIS A 429 -6.41 4.32 8.21
CA HIS A 429 -6.25 4.29 6.75
C HIS A 429 -5.07 3.39 6.40
N ALA A 430 -5.30 2.34 5.62
CA ALA A 430 -4.31 1.28 5.42
C ALA A 430 -3.04 1.80 4.76
N ASN A 431 -3.16 2.39 3.57
CA ASN A 431 -1.99 2.85 2.82
C ASN A 431 -1.28 4.07 3.43
N GLN A 432 -1.95 4.90 4.25
CA GLN A 432 -1.29 5.95 5.04
C GLN A 432 -0.30 5.35 6.05
N HIS A 433 -0.58 4.19 6.62
CA HIS A 433 0.16 3.63 7.76
C HIS A 433 1.19 2.56 7.37
N ILE A 434 0.93 1.72 6.36
CA ILE A 434 1.88 0.66 5.95
C ILE A 434 3.29 1.21 5.61
N PRO A 435 3.46 2.31 4.85
CA PRO A 435 4.79 2.87 4.56
C PRO A 435 5.55 3.33 5.80
N GLN A 436 4.85 3.76 6.85
CA GLN A 436 5.48 4.19 8.11
C GLN A 436 6.20 3.01 8.78
N VAL A 437 5.63 1.80 8.65
CA VAL A 437 6.19 0.55 9.17
C VAL A 437 7.40 0.09 8.37
N ILE A 438 7.40 0.27 7.05
CA ILE A 438 8.59 0.08 6.21
C ILE A 438 9.71 1.01 6.71
N GLY A 439 9.37 2.26 6.99
CA GLY A 439 10.32 3.21 7.54
C GLY A 439 10.85 2.86 8.93
N ALA A 440 10.03 2.27 9.81
CA ALA A 440 10.52 1.70 11.05
C ALA A 440 11.61 0.64 10.78
N LEU A 441 11.36 -0.29 9.87
CA LEU A 441 12.35 -1.33 9.52
C LEU A 441 13.65 -0.73 8.92
N ASN A 442 13.55 0.37 8.17
CA ASN A 442 14.74 1.09 7.67
C ASN A 442 15.46 1.90 8.76
N ILE A 443 14.77 2.43 9.77
CA ILE A 443 15.41 2.99 10.97
C ILE A 443 16.12 1.87 11.75
N PHE A 444 15.53 0.67 11.85
CA PHE A 444 16.21 -0.49 12.44
C PHE A 444 17.52 -0.81 11.70
N ARG A 445 17.52 -0.87 10.37
CA ARG A 445 18.75 -1.04 9.56
C ARG A 445 19.83 -0.02 9.88
N ALA A 446 19.43 1.22 10.11
CA ALA A 446 20.34 2.31 10.42
C ALA A 446 20.93 2.25 11.84
N THR A 447 20.25 1.61 12.80
CA THR A 447 20.51 1.78 14.25
C THR A 447 20.77 0.49 15.03
N GLY A 448 20.23 -0.63 14.55
CA GLY A 448 20.10 -1.90 15.28
C GLY A 448 19.05 -1.87 16.40
N GLU A 449 18.25 -0.79 16.55
CA GLU A 449 17.25 -0.69 17.62
C GLU A 449 16.10 -1.68 17.40
N LYS A 450 16.07 -2.72 18.24
CA LYS A 450 15.18 -3.88 18.08
C LYS A 450 13.69 -3.50 18.05
N LYS A 451 13.29 -2.47 18.80
CA LYS A 451 11.89 -2.00 18.85
C LYS A 451 11.29 -1.73 17.46
N TYR A 452 12.08 -1.19 16.52
CA TYR A 452 11.60 -0.85 15.19
C TYR A 452 11.44 -2.10 14.30
N TYR A 453 12.28 -3.12 14.49
CA TYR A 453 12.09 -4.43 13.87
C TYR A 453 10.84 -5.12 14.41
N GLU A 454 10.61 -5.10 15.73
CA GLU A 454 9.43 -5.71 16.35
C GLU A 454 8.13 -5.03 15.91
N ILE A 455 8.09 -3.69 15.80
CA ILE A 455 6.97 -2.96 15.20
C ILE A 455 6.67 -3.51 13.80
N ALA A 456 7.69 -3.63 12.95
CA ALA A 456 7.54 -4.09 11.59
C ALA A 456 7.06 -5.55 11.50
N ARG A 457 7.65 -6.43 12.32
CA ARG A 457 7.29 -7.85 12.39
C ARG A 457 5.85 -8.04 12.86
N PHE A 458 5.47 -7.39 13.97
CA PHE A 458 4.13 -7.54 14.53
C PHE A 458 3.06 -6.93 13.64
N PHE A 459 3.30 -5.74 13.05
CA PHE A 459 2.36 -5.15 12.10
C PHE A 459 2.08 -6.09 10.92
N TRP A 460 3.13 -6.68 10.34
CA TRP A 460 2.97 -7.64 9.24
C TRP A 460 2.11 -8.83 9.69
N GLN A 461 2.40 -9.40 10.86
CA GLN A 461 1.63 -10.51 11.42
C GLN A 461 0.16 -10.15 11.66
N ALA A 462 -0.12 -8.99 12.26
CA ALA A 462 -1.47 -8.51 12.50
C ALA A 462 -2.26 -8.42 11.18
N VAL A 463 -1.70 -7.74 10.17
CA VAL A 463 -2.35 -7.57 8.87
C VAL A 463 -2.60 -8.91 8.19
N THR A 464 -1.57 -9.75 8.02
CA THR A 464 -1.70 -11.00 7.24
C THR A 464 -2.56 -12.06 7.93
N ASN A 465 -2.72 -11.99 9.26
CA ASN A 465 -3.52 -12.95 10.00
C ASN A 465 -5.01 -12.58 10.06
N ALA A 466 -5.33 -11.28 10.04
CA ALA A 466 -6.68 -10.83 10.39
C ALA A 466 -7.32 -9.80 9.45
N HIS A 467 -6.56 -9.18 8.54
CA HIS A 467 -7.05 -8.04 7.74
C HIS A 467 -6.99 -8.26 6.22
N ILE A 468 -6.55 -9.42 5.75
CA ILE A 468 -6.43 -9.68 4.31
C ILE A 468 -7.63 -10.44 3.74
N TYR A 469 -7.99 -10.10 2.51
CA TYR A 469 -8.88 -10.90 1.66
C TYR A 469 -8.11 -12.08 1.04
N SER A 470 -8.80 -13.04 0.42
CA SER A 470 -8.19 -14.24 -0.17
C SER A 470 -7.17 -13.91 -1.27
N ILE A 471 -7.32 -12.78 -1.94
CA ILE A 471 -6.35 -12.29 -2.93
C ILE A 471 -5.06 -11.71 -2.30
N GLY A 472 -4.99 -11.60 -0.96
CA GLY A 472 -3.86 -11.05 -0.20
C GLY A 472 -3.91 -9.53 0.04
N GLY A 473 -4.80 -8.81 -0.65
CA GLY A 473 -5.06 -7.38 -0.42
C GLY A 473 -5.80 -7.11 0.88
N THR A 474 -5.85 -5.85 1.32
CA THR A 474 -6.46 -5.43 2.60
C THR A 474 -7.18 -4.08 2.49
N GLY A 475 -8.09 -3.84 3.43
CA GLY A 475 -8.85 -2.60 3.56
C GLY A 475 -10.13 -2.56 2.72
N GLU A 476 -11.09 -1.76 3.17
CA GLU A 476 -12.30 -1.43 2.42
C GLU A 476 -12.53 0.08 2.50
N GLY A 477 -12.71 0.73 1.34
CA GLY A 477 -12.76 2.18 1.25
C GLY A 477 -11.50 2.84 1.83
N GLU A 478 -10.33 2.22 1.62
CA GLU A 478 -8.99 2.62 2.12
C GLU A 478 -8.72 2.35 3.60
N MET A 479 -9.72 1.87 4.36
CA MET A 479 -9.61 1.73 5.81
C MET A 479 -9.43 0.27 6.21
N PHE A 480 -8.54 0.02 7.17
CA PHE A 480 -8.58 -1.23 7.93
C PHE A 480 -9.91 -1.33 8.69
N ARG A 481 -10.49 -2.53 8.66
CA ARG A 481 -11.66 -2.88 9.47
C ARG A 481 -11.19 -3.55 10.76
N GLN A 482 -12.11 -3.86 11.67
CA GLN A 482 -11.73 -4.62 12.86
C GLN A 482 -11.21 -6.00 12.47
N ALA A 483 -10.26 -6.53 13.26
CA ALA A 483 -9.61 -7.81 12.99
C ALA A 483 -10.63 -8.94 12.74
N GLY A 484 -10.43 -9.70 11.67
CA GLY A 484 -11.24 -10.86 11.31
C GLY A 484 -12.58 -10.56 10.63
N ARG A 485 -12.94 -9.29 10.39
CA ARG A 485 -14.18 -8.90 9.70
C ARG A 485 -13.93 -8.75 8.20
N ILE A 486 -13.97 -9.86 7.46
CA ILE A 486 -13.61 -9.92 6.04
C ILE A 486 -14.84 -10.02 5.15
N ALA A 487 -15.70 -11.02 5.34
CA ALA A 487 -16.89 -11.23 4.53
C ALA A 487 -17.91 -10.10 4.67
N GLU A 488 -17.98 -9.48 5.85
CA GLU A 488 -18.86 -8.33 6.11
C GLU A 488 -18.54 -7.11 5.23
N TYR A 489 -17.27 -6.93 4.86
CA TYR A 489 -16.78 -5.77 4.11
C TYR A 489 -16.32 -6.14 2.70
N LEU A 490 -16.99 -7.10 2.07
CA LEU A 490 -16.86 -7.37 0.64
C LEU A 490 -17.70 -6.35 -0.15
N SER A 491 -17.04 -5.50 -0.93
CA SER A 491 -17.67 -4.43 -1.71
C SER A 491 -16.94 -4.18 -3.03
N ASP A 492 -17.39 -3.17 -3.77
CA ASP A 492 -16.72 -2.60 -4.94
C ASP A 492 -15.48 -1.77 -4.59
N LYS A 493 -15.27 -1.46 -3.30
CA LYS A 493 -14.16 -0.63 -2.78
C LYS A 493 -13.21 -1.43 -1.90
N THR A 494 -13.22 -2.74 -2.05
CA THR A 494 -12.32 -3.64 -1.35
C THR A 494 -10.89 -3.53 -1.91
N ALA A 495 -9.91 -3.75 -1.05
CA ALA A 495 -8.50 -3.98 -1.36
C ALA A 495 -7.89 -2.90 -2.28
N GLU A 496 -7.37 -1.83 -1.67
CA GLU A 496 -6.58 -0.83 -2.39
C GLU A 496 -5.26 -1.44 -2.90
N THR A 497 -4.91 -1.19 -4.16
CA THR A 497 -3.68 -1.73 -4.77
C THR A 497 -2.41 -1.24 -4.05
N CYS A 498 -2.35 0.04 -3.64
CA CYS A 498 -1.18 0.59 -2.93
C CYS A 498 -0.88 -0.14 -1.61
N ALA A 499 -1.92 -0.52 -0.86
CA ALA A 499 -1.75 -1.25 0.39
C ALA A 499 -1.05 -2.59 0.15
N SER A 500 -1.40 -3.27 -0.94
CA SER A 500 -0.78 -4.53 -1.34
C SER A 500 0.68 -4.35 -1.78
N TYR A 501 0.96 -3.32 -2.59
CA TYR A 501 2.34 -2.97 -2.97
C TYR A 501 3.23 -2.72 -1.76
N ASN A 502 2.76 -1.92 -0.78
CA ASN A 502 3.55 -1.61 0.40
C ASN A 502 3.67 -2.81 1.34
N MET A 503 2.65 -3.65 1.47
CA MET A 503 2.76 -4.92 2.20
C MET A 503 3.77 -5.87 1.57
N LEU A 504 3.87 -5.93 0.24
CA LEU A 504 4.91 -6.71 -0.44
C LEU A 504 6.32 -6.16 -0.17
N LYS A 505 6.50 -4.83 -0.20
CA LYS A 505 7.78 -4.19 0.21
C LYS A 505 8.19 -4.61 1.62
N LEU A 506 7.26 -4.52 2.58
CA LEU A 506 7.49 -4.92 3.97
C LEU A 506 7.83 -6.41 4.08
N THR A 507 7.06 -7.26 3.41
CA THR A 507 7.23 -8.73 3.40
C THR A 507 8.62 -9.13 2.89
N LYS A 508 9.06 -8.57 1.76
CA LYS A 508 10.40 -8.81 1.20
C LYS A 508 11.50 -8.42 2.18
N ALA A 509 11.33 -7.26 2.82
CA ALA A 509 12.32 -6.72 3.74
C ALA A 509 12.44 -7.55 5.02
N LEU A 510 11.32 -8.03 5.57
CA LEU A 510 11.29 -8.91 6.76
C LEU A 510 11.87 -10.30 6.47
N PHE A 511 11.59 -10.88 5.29
CA PHE A 511 12.19 -12.15 4.88
C PHE A 511 13.73 -12.10 4.88
N GLY A 512 14.32 -10.94 4.57
CA GLY A 512 15.76 -10.73 4.66
C GLY A 512 16.34 -11.00 6.05
N TYR A 513 15.55 -10.80 7.11
CA TYR A 513 15.96 -11.02 8.50
C TYR A 513 15.53 -12.38 9.05
N ASP A 514 14.35 -12.83 8.66
CA ASP A 514 13.76 -14.09 9.08
C ASP A 514 13.28 -14.88 7.84
N PRO A 515 14.16 -15.66 7.19
CA PRO A 515 13.89 -16.29 5.90
C PRO A 515 13.00 -17.54 6.04
N THR A 516 11.73 -17.33 6.42
CA THR A 516 10.71 -18.37 6.60
C THR A 516 9.64 -18.29 5.51
N THR A 517 9.00 -19.43 5.20
CA THR A 517 8.03 -19.50 4.09
C THR A 517 6.77 -18.65 4.23
N PRO A 518 6.21 -18.34 5.43
CA PRO A 518 4.98 -17.54 5.52
C PRO A 518 5.07 -16.18 4.82
N TYR A 519 6.25 -15.54 4.84
CA TYR A 519 6.48 -14.31 4.09
C TYR A 519 6.30 -14.53 2.59
N MET A 520 6.89 -15.58 2.04
CA MET A 520 6.85 -15.85 0.60
C MET A 520 5.53 -16.48 0.15
N ASP A 521 4.80 -17.13 1.05
CA ASP A 521 3.42 -17.57 0.81
C ASP A 521 2.48 -16.36 0.66
N TYR A 522 2.58 -15.37 1.55
CA TYR A 522 1.85 -14.11 1.41
C TYR A 522 2.29 -13.33 0.17
N TYR A 523 3.59 -13.31 -0.12
CA TYR A 523 4.14 -12.62 -1.29
C TYR A 523 3.59 -13.21 -2.59
N GLU A 524 3.65 -14.53 -2.74
CA GLU A 524 3.11 -15.25 -3.91
C GLU A 524 1.63 -14.96 -4.09
N ARG A 525 0.83 -15.15 -3.03
CA ARG A 525 -0.63 -14.91 -3.06
C ARG A 525 -0.95 -13.50 -3.54
N THR A 526 -0.36 -12.49 -2.92
CA THR A 526 -0.69 -11.09 -3.19
C THR A 526 -0.18 -10.64 -4.57
N MET A 527 1.03 -11.06 -4.94
CA MET A 527 1.61 -10.72 -6.24
C MET A 527 0.83 -11.34 -7.39
N PHE A 528 0.44 -12.62 -7.29
CA PHE A 528 -0.25 -13.35 -8.35
C PHE A 528 -1.70 -12.90 -8.50
N ASN A 529 -2.38 -12.60 -7.41
CA ASN A 529 -3.84 -12.44 -7.41
C ASN A 529 -4.31 -10.99 -7.30
N HIS A 530 -3.48 -10.09 -6.77
CA HIS A 530 -3.84 -8.68 -6.67
C HIS A 530 -2.96 -7.79 -7.57
N ILE A 531 -1.63 -7.86 -7.44
CA ILE A 531 -0.73 -6.97 -8.20
C ILE A 531 -0.72 -7.31 -9.69
N LEU A 532 -0.62 -8.59 -10.06
CA LEU A 532 -0.70 -8.96 -11.48
C LEU A 532 -2.07 -8.61 -12.07
N ALA A 533 -3.13 -8.76 -11.28
CA ALA A 533 -4.51 -8.52 -11.68
C ALA A 533 -4.91 -7.03 -11.78
N SER A 534 -4.07 -6.12 -11.27
CA SER A 534 -4.39 -4.70 -11.18
C SER A 534 -4.06 -3.91 -12.44
N GLY A 535 -3.24 -4.44 -13.35
CA GLY A 535 -2.79 -3.71 -14.54
C GLY A 535 -3.75 -3.84 -15.72
N ASP A 536 -3.91 -2.75 -16.49
CA ASP A 536 -4.67 -2.76 -17.75
C ASP A 536 -4.08 -3.77 -18.76
N SER A 537 -4.94 -4.38 -19.59
CA SER A 537 -4.53 -5.24 -20.71
C SER A 537 -3.93 -4.44 -21.87
N LYS A 538 -4.07 -3.11 -21.85
CA LYS A 538 -3.46 -2.15 -22.79
C LYS A 538 -2.31 -1.36 -22.14
N PRO A 539 -1.34 -0.84 -22.91
CA PRO A 539 -0.23 -0.04 -22.39
C PRO A 539 -0.64 1.41 -22.08
N THR A 540 -1.69 1.59 -21.28
CA THR A 540 -2.27 2.91 -20.94
C THR A 540 -1.68 3.51 -19.67
N GLY A 541 -0.93 2.72 -18.88
CA GLY A 541 -0.53 3.09 -17.52
C GLY A 541 -1.67 3.01 -16.50
N GLY A 542 -2.85 2.56 -16.92
CA GLY A 542 -4.00 2.38 -16.05
C GLY A 542 -3.83 1.23 -15.07
N SER A 543 -4.29 1.44 -13.83
CA SER A 543 -4.31 0.42 -12.79
C SER A 543 -5.62 0.47 -12.00
N THR A 544 -6.03 -0.66 -11.42
CA THR A 544 -7.13 -0.68 -10.47
C THR A 544 -6.78 0.12 -9.22
N TYR A 545 -7.69 0.99 -8.77
CA TYR A 545 -7.57 1.62 -7.45
C TYR A 545 -7.99 0.63 -6.36
N PHE A 546 -9.26 0.22 -6.43
CA PHE A 546 -9.83 -0.87 -5.64
C PHE A 546 -9.95 -2.11 -6.50
N MET A 547 -9.86 -3.28 -5.87
CA MET A 547 -10.20 -4.57 -6.48
C MET A 547 -11.57 -5.03 -5.96
N PRO A 548 -12.65 -4.90 -6.76
CA PRO A 548 -13.99 -5.27 -6.32
C PRO A 548 -14.10 -6.75 -5.95
N LEU A 549 -14.41 -7.06 -4.69
CA LEU A 549 -14.61 -8.44 -4.22
C LEU A 549 -16.06 -8.77 -3.89
N GLY A 550 -16.96 -7.78 -3.96
CA GLY A 550 -18.40 -7.98 -3.88
C GLY A 550 -19.00 -8.69 -5.10
N PRO A 551 -20.23 -9.22 -4.99
CA PRO A 551 -20.95 -9.88 -6.08
C PRO A 551 -21.01 -9.07 -7.40
N GLY A 552 -20.59 -9.71 -8.50
CA GLY A 552 -20.63 -9.11 -9.83
C GLY A 552 -19.73 -7.90 -9.96
N GLY A 553 -18.62 -7.87 -9.22
CA GLY A 553 -17.57 -6.86 -9.28
C GLY A 553 -16.97 -6.77 -10.69
N ARG A 554 -16.44 -5.60 -11.04
CA ARG A 554 -15.82 -5.35 -12.35
C ARG A 554 -14.62 -4.43 -12.18
N LYS A 555 -13.48 -4.80 -12.77
CA LYS A 555 -12.27 -3.99 -12.69
C LYS A 555 -12.46 -2.68 -13.48
N SER A 556 -11.85 -1.62 -12.97
CA SER A 556 -11.71 -0.34 -13.66
C SER A 556 -10.25 0.08 -13.65
N TYR A 557 -9.77 0.58 -14.78
CA TYR A 557 -8.39 1.01 -14.95
C TYR A 557 -8.38 2.51 -15.21
N ASP A 558 -7.90 3.27 -14.24
CA ASP A 558 -7.84 4.72 -14.32
C ASP A 558 -6.43 5.16 -14.73
N SER A 559 -6.35 5.92 -15.82
CA SER A 559 -5.11 6.44 -16.38
C SER A 559 -5.05 7.97 -16.43
N SER A 560 -6.05 8.68 -15.90
CA SER A 560 -6.14 10.16 -16.02
C SER A 560 -6.33 10.88 -14.69
N SER A 561 -6.80 10.19 -13.64
CA SER A 561 -6.97 10.80 -12.32
C SER A 561 -5.67 11.02 -11.56
N ASN A 562 -4.56 10.41 -11.98
CA ASN A 562 -3.28 10.44 -11.26
C ASN A 562 -3.44 10.10 -9.77
N THR A 563 -4.25 9.09 -9.45
CA THR A 563 -4.42 8.63 -8.06
C THR A 563 -3.11 8.09 -7.45
N CYS A 564 -3.08 7.89 -6.13
CA CYS A 564 -1.98 7.16 -5.47
C CYS A 564 -1.74 5.77 -6.09
N CYS A 565 -2.82 5.06 -6.44
CA CYS A 565 -2.75 3.74 -7.09
C CYS A 565 -2.21 3.84 -8.52
N HIS A 566 -2.53 4.89 -9.27
CA HIS A 566 -1.88 5.14 -10.56
C HIS A 566 -0.37 5.24 -10.40
N GLY A 567 0.11 6.08 -9.48
CA GLY A 567 1.55 6.22 -9.20
C GLY A 567 2.22 4.90 -8.82
N THR A 568 1.61 4.13 -7.91
CA THR A 568 2.13 2.81 -7.52
C THR A 568 2.05 1.79 -8.68
N GLY A 569 1.02 1.88 -9.52
CA GLY A 569 0.85 1.08 -10.72
C GLY A 569 1.99 1.25 -11.73
N LEU A 570 2.59 2.45 -11.80
CA LEU A 570 3.79 2.71 -12.62
C LEU A 570 4.99 1.87 -12.17
N GLU A 571 5.09 1.53 -10.88
CA GLU A 571 6.21 0.80 -10.31
C GLU A 571 6.00 -0.72 -10.28
N ASN A 572 4.77 -1.16 -9.97
CA ASN A 572 4.40 -2.55 -9.67
C ASN A 572 5.01 -3.57 -10.64
N HIS A 573 4.82 -3.33 -11.94
CA HIS A 573 5.05 -4.34 -12.96
C HIS A 573 6.53 -4.52 -13.34
N PHE A 574 7.43 -3.71 -12.78
CA PHE A 574 8.89 -3.88 -12.91
C PHE A 574 9.51 -4.66 -11.75
N LYS A 575 8.74 -4.90 -10.68
CA LYS A 575 9.26 -5.46 -9.42
C LYS A 575 9.08 -6.97 -9.29
N TYR A 576 8.37 -7.64 -10.20
CA TYR A 576 8.16 -9.09 -10.17
C TYR A 576 9.43 -9.93 -9.91
N PRO A 577 10.61 -9.59 -10.46
CA PRO A 577 11.82 -10.38 -10.23
C PRO A 577 12.36 -10.35 -8.79
N GLU A 578 12.00 -9.34 -8.00
CA GLU A 578 12.78 -8.92 -6.83
C GLU A 578 12.73 -9.88 -5.63
N ALA A 579 11.71 -10.73 -5.59
CA ALA A 579 11.50 -11.70 -4.51
C ALA A 579 11.60 -13.16 -4.99
N ILE A 580 11.92 -13.40 -6.26
CA ILE A 580 12.04 -14.76 -6.81
C ILE A 580 13.19 -15.51 -6.13
N TYR A 581 14.34 -14.85 -5.98
CA TYR A 581 15.55 -15.44 -5.43
C TYR A 581 16.16 -14.59 -4.31
N PHE A 582 16.66 -15.27 -3.29
CA PHE A 582 17.51 -14.69 -2.25
C PHE A 582 18.75 -15.55 -2.05
N TYR A 583 19.79 -15.00 -1.46
CA TYR A 583 21.03 -15.73 -1.20
C TYR A 583 21.70 -15.29 0.09
N ASP A 584 22.53 -16.19 0.62
CA ASP A 584 23.56 -15.89 1.61
C ASP A 584 24.92 -16.41 1.07
N ASP A 585 25.95 -16.47 1.90
CA ASP A 585 27.30 -16.91 1.49
C ASP A 585 27.34 -18.37 0.98
N GLN A 586 26.41 -19.21 1.44
CA GLN A 586 26.37 -20.65 1.22
C GLN A 586 25.13 -21.12 0.45
N SER A 587 24.03 -20.37 0.50
CA SER A 587 22.71 -20.83 0.08
C SER A 587 22.09 -19.94 -0.98
N LEU A 588 21.33 -20.57 -1.87
CA LEU A 588 20.41 -19.90 -2.78
C LEU A 588 18.97 -20.34 -2.45
N PHE A 589 18.11 -19.37 -2.18
CA PHE A 589 16.68 -19.56 -1.95
C PHE A 589 15.92 -19.32 -3.25
N VAL A 590 15.08 -20.28 -3.63
CA VAL A 590 14.09 -20.18 -4.71
C VAL A 590 12.72 -20.06 -4.05
N ASN A 591 12.19 -18.84 -4.03
CA ASN A 591 10.98 -18.48 -3.31
C ASN A 591 9.74 -18.51 -4.20
N LEU A 592 9.78 -17.89 -5.37
CA LEU A 592 8.62 -17.76 -6.25
C LEU A 592 8.80 -18.61 -7.51
N PHE A 593 7.76 -19.34 -7.92
CA PHE A 593 7.79 -20.17 -9.12
C PHE A 593 7.34 -19.36 -10.34
N VAL A 594 8.15 -18.37 -10.70
CA VAL A 594 7.93 -17.50 -11.87
C VAL A 594 9.04 -17.74 -12.87
N SER A 595 8.68 -18.15 -14.09
CA SER A 595 9.66 -18.41 -15.15
C SER A 595 10.62 -17.23 -15.29
N SER A 596 11.91 -17.49 -15.15
CA SER A 596 12.95 -16.46 -15.00
C SER A 596 14.34 -17.02 -15.24
N ASN A 597 15.29 -16.14 -15.52
CA ASN A 597 16.72 -16.44 -15.59
C ASN A 597 17.44 -15.61 -14.54
N LEU A 598 18.09 -16.27 -13.58
CA LEU A 598 18.99 -15.66 -12.61
C LEU A 598 20.43 -15.81 -13.11
N HIS A 599 21.18 -14.71 -13.12
CA HIS A 599 22.62 -14.71 -13.29
C HIS A 599 23.31 -14.39 -11.95
N TRP A 600 23.88 -15.41 -11.31
CA TRP A 600 24.62 -15.29 -10.06
C TRP A 600 26.12 -15.14 -10.35
N ALA A 601 26.53 -13.89 -10.61
CA ALA A 601 27.87 -13.56 -11.07
C ALA A 601 28.97 -14.02 -10.10
N GLU A 602 28.77 -13.87 -8.80
CA GLU A 602 29.75 -14.19 -7.75
C GLU A 602 30.12 -15.67 -7.69
N LYS A 603 29.20 -16.56 -8.10
CA LYS A 603 29.43 -18.01 -8.18
C LYS A 603 29.64 -18.51 -9.61
N GLY A 604 29.49 -17.66 -10.62
CA GLY A 604 29.52 -18.06 -12.04
C GLY A 604 28.40 -19.05 -12.40
N ILE A 605 27.24 -18.94 -11.75
CA ILE A 605 26.08 -19.83 -11.94
C ILE A 605 24.94 -19.06 -12.62
N THR A 606 24.30 -19.70 -13.59
CA THR A 606 23.03 -19.22 -14.15
C THR A 606 21.94 -20.26 -13.89
N ILE A 607 20.75 -19.81 -13.48
CA ILE A 607 19.60 -20.68 -13.24
C ILE A 607 18.44 -20.22 -14.11
N ALA A 608 17.99 -21.11 -15.00
CA ALA A 608 16.76 -20.93 -15.75
C ALA A 608 15.63 -21.69 -15.05
N LEU A 609 14.67 -20.95 -14.49
CA LEU A 609 13.44 -21.48 -13.91
C LEU A 609 12.34 -21.43 -14.97
N SER A 610 11.63 -22.54 -15.12
CA SER A 610 10.41 -22.66 -15.93
C SER A 610 9.28 -23.18 -15.06
N ALA A 611 8.18 -22.44 -15.01
CA ALA A 611 6.93 -22.80 -14.38
C ALA A 611 5.80 -22.48 -15.37
N GLN A 612 4.90 -23.43 -15.58
CA GLN A 612 3.77 -23.27 -16.48
C GLN A 612 2.54 -22.85 -15.70
N LYS A 613 1.72 -21.99 -16.31
CA LYS A 613 0.53 -21.44 -15.64
C LYS A 613 -0.59 -22.47 -15.55
N ASP A 614 -0.76 -23.26 -16.60
CA ASP A 614 -1.75 -24.34 -16.66
C ASP A 614 -1.39 -25.49 -15.73
N GLU A 615 -0.10 -25.79 -15.55
CA GLU A 615 0.40 -26.77 -14.59
C GLU A 615 1.36 -26.15 -13.55
N PRO A 616 0.87 -25.33 -12.59
CA PRO A 616 1.72 -24.62 -11.63
C PRO A 616 2.42 -25.58 -10.64
N GLY A 617 2.00 -26.85 -10.59
CA GLY A 617 2.67 -27.91 -9.85
C GLY A 617 3.94 -28.44 -10.51
N GLU A 618 4.16 -28.16 -11.80
CA GLU A 618 5.35 -28.58 -12.54
C GLU A 618 6.34 -27.42 -12.69
N VAL A 619 7.48 -27.54 -11.99
CA VAL A 619 8.55 -26.53 -12.03
C VAL A 619 9.86 -27.20 -12.42
N THR A 620 10.60 -26.58 -13.33
CA THR A 620 11.93 -27.04 -13.73
C THR A 620 12.96 -25.96 -13.51
N LEU A 621 14.07 -26.29 -12.86
CA LEU A 621 15.27 -25.46 -12.77
C LEU A 621 16.39 -26.13 -13.57
N ARG A 622 17.05 -25.36 -14.44
CA ARG A 622 18.24 -25.80 -15.18
C ARG A 622 19.42 -24.93 -14.78
N LEU A 623 20.50 -25.59 -14.37
CA LEU A 623 21.71 -24.92 -13.93
C LEU A 623 22.73 -24.88 -15.08
N GLN A 624 23.43 -23.76 -15.17
CA GLN A 624 24.63 -23.59 -16.00
C GLN A 624 25.77 -23.12 -15.10
N GLY A 625 26.97 -23.64 -15.37
CA GLY A 625 28.15 -23.43 -14.53
C GLY A 625 28.33 -24.53 -13.46
N ASN A 626 29.43 -24.44 -12.71
CA ASN A 626 29.78 -25.43 -11.67
C ASN A 626 30.03 -24.73 -10.35
N GLY A 627 29.52 -25.25 -9.25
CA GLY A 627 29.72 -24.65 -7.93
C GLY A 627 29.06 -25.41 -6.80
N GLN A 628 29.65 -25.27 -5.61
CA GLN A 628 29.08 -25.82 -4.37
C GLN A 628 28.24 -24.76 -3.65
N PHE A 629 26.99 -25.09 -3.39
CA PHE A 629 26.07 -24.28 -2.58
C PHE A 629 24.84 -25.11 -2.18
N ILE A 630 24.13 -24.62 -1.15
CA ILE A 630 22.86 -25.19 -0.70
C ILE A 630 21.74 -24.57 -1.53
N LEU A 631 21.06 -25.37 -2.34
CA LEU A 631 19.84 -24.94 -3.01
C LEU A 631 18.65 -25.16 -2.08
N LYS A 632 18.00 -24.07 -1.67
CA LYS A 632 16.79 -24.06 -0.85
C LYS A 632 15.58 -23.76 -1.72
N ILE A 633 14.66 -24.70 -1.85
CA ILE A 633 13.42 -24.52 -2.63
C ILE A 633 12.23 -24.47 -1.66
N ARG A 634 11.40 -23.42 -1.73
CA ARG A 634 10.23 -23.26 -0.85
C ARG A 634 9.23 -24.39 -1.08
N ARG A 635 8.68 -24.98 -0.01
CA ARG A 635 7.41 -25.71 -0.06
C ARG A 635 6.26 -24.70 0.05
N PRO A 636 5.45 -24.50 -1.00
CA PRO A 636 4.40 -23.49 -0.96
C PRO A 636 3.23 -23.90 -0.06
N TYR A 637 2.53 -22.93 0.53
CA TYR A 637 1.33 -23.18 1.36
C TYR A 637 0.24 -23.99 0.64
N TRP A 638 0.15 -23.84 -0.67
CA TRP A 638 -0.87 -24.47 -1.50
C TRP A 638 -0.60 -25.96 -1.77
N SER A 639 0.60 -26.44 -1.42
CA SER A 639 1.04 -27.83 -1.50
C SER A 639 1.54 -28.30 -0.13
N PRO A 640 0.64 -28.50 0.87
CA PRO A 640 1.03 -28.70 2.27
C PRO A 640 1.76 -30.04 2.51
N GLU A 641 1.33 -31.10 1.83
CA GLU A 641 2.03 -32.39 1.80
C GLU A 641 3.32 -32.34 0.95
N GLY A 642 3.54 -31.21 0.27
CA GLY A 642 4.66 -31.00 -0.63
C GLY A 642 4.50 -31.75 -1.94
N GLY A 643 5.62 -32.28 -2.42
CA GLY A 643 5.70 -32.92 -3.71
C GLY A 643 7.01 -33.68 -3.87
N ASN A 644 7.25 -34.16 -5.08
CA ASN A 644 8.49 -34.86 -5.40
C ASN A 644 9.51 -33.89 -5.99
N VAL A 645 10.74 -33.95 -5.47
CA VAL A 645 11.91 -33.28 -6.04
C VAL A 645 12.75 -34.32 -6.76
N GLU A 646 13.05 -34.12 -8.04
CA GLU A 646 13.94 -34.96 -8.83
C GLU A 646 15.17 -34.16 -9.26
N ILE A 647 16.36 -34.74 -9.13
CA ILE A 647 17.60 -34.19 -9.69
C ILE A 647 18.10 -35.16 -10.76
N ASN A 648 18.24 -34.69 -12.00
CA ASN A 648 18.67 -35.50 -13.14
C ASN A 648 17.85 -36.80 -13.31
N GLY A 649 16.54 -36.71 -13.05
CA GLY A 649 15.60 -37.83 -13.15
C GLY A 649 15.63 -38.83 -11.98
N ARG A 650 16.38 -38.54 -10.91
CA ARG A 650 16.40 -39.34 -9.68
C ARG A 650 15.68 -38.58 -8.57
N GLN A 651 14.69 -39.22 -7.96
CA GLN A 651 13.98 -38.66 -6.83
C GLN A 651 14.93 -38.43 -5.66
N VAL A 652 14.80 -37.28 -5.01
CA VAL A 652 15.53 -36.92 -3.80
C VAL A 652 14.65 -37.29 -2.62
N ASP A 653 15.16 -38.14 -1.73
CA ASP A 653 14.52 -38.46 -0.45
C ASP A 653 14.84 -37.34 0.55
N SER A 654 14.14 -36.21 0.41
CA SER A 654 14.28 -35.05 1.27
C SER A 654 12.90 -34.47 1.57
N MET A 655 12.64 -34.26 2.86
CA MET A 655 11.48 -33.48 3.31
C MET A 655 11.90 -32.01 3.51
N PRO A 656 10.94 -31.06 3.44
CA PRO A 656 11.20 -29.69 3.83
C PRO A 656 11.65 -29.59 5.29
N GLY A 657 12.61 -28.71 5.58
CA GLY A 657 13.04 -28.39 6.93
C GLY A 657 11.99 -27.59 7.72
N PRO A 658 12.26 -27.29 9.02
CA PRO A 658 11.40 -26.43 9.83
C PRO A 658 11.21 -25.01 9.28
N ASP A 659 12.18 -24.53 8.48
CA ASP A 659 12.12 -23.27 7.76
C ASP A 659 11.19 -23.32 6.54
N GLY A 660 10.69 -24.51 6.16
CA GLY A 660 9.77 -24.76 5.06
C GLY A 660 10.44 -25.01 3.71
N TYR A 661 11.76 -25.23 3.67
CA TYR A 661 12.51 -25.41 2.43
C TYR A 661 13.06 -26.83 2.25
N TRP A 662 12.99 -27.38 1.04
CA TRP A 662 13.86 -28.48 0.64
C TRP A 662 15.28 -27.94 0.48
N SER A 663 16.22 -28.45 1.30
CA SER A 663 17.61 -28.01 1.31
C SER A 663 18.50 -29.08 0.68
N MET A 664 19.17 -28.73 -0.41
CA MET A 664 20.05 -29.63 -1.16
C MET A 664 21.47 -29.06 -1.21
N ASP A 665 22.34 -29.57 -0.33
CA ASP A 665 23.77 -29.25 -0.32
C ASP A 665 24.51 -30.16 -1.31
N ARG A 666 24.96 -29.59 -2.44
CA ARG A 666 25.60 -30.33 -3.52
C ARG A 666 26.68 -29.51 -4.22
N ASP A 667 27.60 -30.22 -4.86
CA ASP A 667 28.49 -29.69 -5.89
C ASP A 667 27.76 -29.77 -7.24
N TRP A 668 27.07 -28.69 -7.60
CA TRP A 668 26.23 -28.59 -8.79
C TRP A 668 27.09 -28.52 -10.05
N LYS A 669 26.65 -29.20 -11.10
CA LYS A 669 27.34 -29.30 -12.38
C LYS A 669 26.56 -28.62 -13.50
N ASP A 670 27.31 -28.20 -14.51
CA ASP A 670 26.74 -27.63 -15.72
C ASP A 670 25.74 -28.62 -16.36
N GLY A 671 24.53 -28.15 -16.62
CA GLY A 671 23.46 -28.97 -17.18
C GLY A 671 22.62 -29.74 -16.16
N ASP A 672 22.88 -29.62 -14.85
CA ASP A 672 22.02 -30.21 -13.82
C ASP A 672 20.57 -29.69 -13.95
N VAL A 673 19.61 -30.61 -13.80
CA VAL A 673 18.17 -30.31 -13.91
C VAL A 673 17.47 -30.75 -12.63
N ILE A 674 16.78 -29.82 -11.99
CA ILE A 674 15.89 -30.07 -10.86
C ILE A 674 14.45 -29.96 -11.36
N ARG A 675 13.62 -30.95 -11.04
CA ARG A 675 12.17 -30.93 -11.32
C ARG A 675 11.39 -31.05 -10.03
N LEU A 676 10.38 -30.20 -9.88
CA LEU A 676 9.40 -30.26 -8.81
C LEU A 676 8.07 -30.76 -9.41
N LYS A 677 7.44 -31.70 -8.71
CA LYS A 677 6.05 -32.11 -8.92
C LYS A 677 5.28 -31.89 -7.63
N LEU A 678 4.66 -30.72 -7.51
CA LEU A 678 3.91 -30.28 -6.34
C LEU A 678 2.45 -30.72 -6.46
N ASP A 679 1.83 -31.10 -5.35
CA ASP A 679 0.38 -31.36 -5.33
C ASP A 679 -0.39 -30.06 -5.59
N CYS A 680 -1.14 -30.02 -6.68
CA CYS A 680 -1.91 -28.86 -7.12
C CYS A 680 -3.36 -29.27 -7.41
N ARG A 681 -4.26 -28.87 -6.51
CA ARG A 681 -5.68 -29.19 -6.51
C ARG A 681 -6.54 -27.98 -6.24
N ILE A 682 -7.83 -28.07 -6.58
CA ILE A 682 -8.82 -27.05 -6.23
C ILE A 682 -9.01 -27.04 -4.70
N ARG A 683 -9.04 -25.84 -4.11
CA ARG A 683 -9.26 -25.62 -2.67
C ARG A 683 -10.36 -24.60 -2.42
N LEU A 684 -11.07 -24.76 -1.31
CA LEU A 684 -11.94 -23.74 -0.74
C LEU A 684 -11.23 -22.99 0.38
N GLU A 685 -11.40 -21.66 0.40
CA GLU A 685 -10.89 -20.80 1.45
C GLU A 685 -12.06 -19.97 2.03
N SER A 686 -12.49 -20.32 3.24
CA SER A 686 -13.56 -19.61 3.96
C SER A 686 -13.07 -18.27 4.51
N ALA A 687 -13.97 -17.28 4.49
CA ALA A 687 -13.77 -16.06 5.26
C ALA A 687 -13.78 -16.36 6.78
N PRO A 688 -12.95 -15.69 7.58
CA PRO A 688 -12.82 -15.95 9.02
C PRO A 688 -14.10 -15.67 9.81
N ASP A 689 -14.86 -14.62 9.46
CA ASP A 689 -16.11 -14.20 10.09
C ASP A 689 -17.35 -14.93 9.55
N ARG A 690 -17.27 -15.55 8.37
CA ARG A 690 -18.41 -16.20 7.72
C ARG A 690 -17.99 -17.47 6.98
N LYS A 691 -18.13 -18.62 7.64
CA LYS A 691 -17.64 -19.90 7.14
C LYS A 691 -18.31 -20.40 5.85
N ASP A 692 -19.58 -20.03 5.60
CA ASP A 692 -20.31 -20.34 4.35
C ASP A 692 -19.92 -19.43 3.19
N CYS A 693 -19.21 -18.32 3.44
CA CYS A 693 -18.66 -17.44 2.42
C CYS A 693 -17.22 -17.85 2.10
N VAL A 694 -16.99 -18.27 0.86
CA VAL A 694 -15.76 -18.95 0.44
C VAL A 694 -15.25 -18.37 -0.86
N SER A 695 -13.95 -18.52 -1.10
CA SER A 695 -13.30 -18.35 -2.41
C SER A 695 -12.69 -19.68 -2.87
N LEU A 696 -12.48 -19.81 -4.18
CA LEU A 696 -11.91 -21.00 -4.80
C LEU A 696 -10.48 -20.69 -5.24
N ALA A 697 -9.56 -21.61 -4.99
CA ALA A 697 -8.17 -21.48 -5.40
C ALA A 697 -7.69 -22.73 -6.16
N TYR A 698 -6.75 -22.56 -7.08
CA TYR A 698 -6.02 -23.65 -7.73
C TYR A 698 -4.52 -23.33 -7.72
N GLY A 699 -3.74 -24.12 -6.98
CA GLY A 699 -2.33 -23.79 -6.72
C GLY A 699 -2.19 -22.40 -6.09
N PRO A 700 -1.40 -21.48 -6.68
CA PRO A 700 -1.25 -20.09 -6.19
C PRO A 700 -2.37 -19.15 -6.66
N TYR A 701 -3.28 -19.59 -7.53
CA TYR A 701 -4.28 -18.73 -8.17
C TYR A 701 -5.60 -18.74 -7.41
N ILE A 702 -6.13 -17.55 -7.10
CA ILE A 702 -7.52 -17.33 -6.72
C ILE A 702 -8.36 -17.28 -7.99
N LEU A 703 -9.43 -18.07 -8.01
CA LEU A 703 -10.33 -18.19 -9.14
C LEU A 703 -11.54 -17.26 -8.97
N ALA A 704 -11.94 -16.63 -10.06
CA ALA A 704 -13.09 -15.74 -10.15
C ALA A 704 -14.11 -16.34 -11.11
N ALA A 705 -15.36 -16.46 -10.68
CA ALA A 705 -16.46 -16.92 -11.51
C ALA A 705 -17.00 -15.79 -12.39
N LEU A 706 -17.11 -15.99 -13.69
CA LEU A 706 -17.68 -15.00 -14.59
C LEU A 706 -19.20 -14.93 -14.44
N SER A 707 -19.70 -13.81 -13.93
CA SER A 707 -21.14 -13.57 -13.72
C SER A 707 -21.41 -12.09 -13.49
N ASP A 708 -22.50 -11.59 -14.10
CA ASP A 708 -23.03 -10.25 -13.91
C ASP A 708 -23.99 -10.13 -12.72
N SER A 709 -24.33 -11.25 -12.06
CA SER A 709 -25.21 -11.28 -10.89
C SER A 709 -24.69 -10.36 -9.79
N LYS A 710 -25.57 -9.48 -9.27
CA LYS A 710 -25.28 -8.62 -8.11
C LYS A 710 -25.65 -9.28 -6.77
N GLU A 711 -26.22 -10.48 -6.82
CA GLU A 711 -26.46 -11.32 -5.65
C GLU A 711 -25.41 -12.43 -5.59
N TYR A 712 -25.00 -12.81 -4.38
CA TYR A 712 -24.05 -13.90 -4.17
C TYR A 712 -24.48 -15.18 -4.89
N LEU A 713 -23.56 -15.76 -5.67
CA LEU A 713 -23.76 -17.10 -6.22
C LEU A 713 -23.79 -18.12 -5.08
N ARG A 714 -24.73 -19.07 -5.17
CA ARG A 714 -24.87 -20.19 -4.22
C ARG A 714 -24.46 -21.46 -4.93
N LEU A 715 -23.38 -22.09 -4.48
CA LEU A 715 -22.78 -23.24 -5.14
C LEU A 715 -22.72 -24.44 -4.16
N PRO A 716 -23.24 -25.62 -4.52
CA PRO A 716 -23.20 -26.82 -3.68
C PRO A 716 -21.83 -27.50 -3.78
N LEU A 717 -20.80 -26.83 -3.28
CA LEU A 717 -19.41 -27.29 -3.34
C LEU A 717 -19.12 -28.26 -2.19
N GLN A 718 -18.61 -29.44 -2.52
CA GLN A 718 -18.18 -30.45 -1.54
C GLN A 718 -16.65 -30.50 -1.46
N GLU A 719 -16.07 -30.16 -0.30
CA GLU A 719 -14.62 -30.01 -0.11
C GLU A 719 -13.82 -31.28 -0.43
N GLY A 720 -14.33 -32.46 -0.05
CA GLY A 720 -13.64 -33.75 -0.26
C GLY A 720 -13.61 -34.26 -1.70
N ASP A 721 -14.29 -33.59 -2.64
CA ASP A 721 -14.41 -34.02 -4.04
C ASP A 721 -14.43 -32.81 -5.02
N LEU A 722 -13.70 -31.74 -4.69
CA LEU A 722 -13.75 -30.49 -5.46
C LEU A 722 -13.27 -30.67 -6.90
N ASP A 723 -12.11 -31.29 -7.13
CA ASP A 723 -11.56 -31.44 -8.49
C ASP A 723 -12.51 -32.21 -9.42
N SER A 724 -13.27 -33.18 -8.90
CA SER A 724 -14.24 -33.93 -9.71
C SER A 724 -15.45 -33.09 -10.13
N GLN A 725 -15.73 -31.98 -9.45
CA GLN A 725 -16.85 -31.09 -9.75
C GLN A 725 -16.53 -30.10 -10.89
N PHE A 726 -15.26 -29.96 -11.27
CA PHE A 726 -14.82 -29.05 -12.33
C PHE A 726 -14.26 -29.82 -13.52
N VAL A 727 -14.34 -29.20 -14.69
CA VAL A 727 -13.55 -29.57 -15.86
C VAL A 727 -12.46 -28.52 -15.99
N LYS A 728 -11.20 -28.93 -15.78
CA LYS A 728 -10.04 -28.09 -16.11
C LYS A 728 -9.91 -28.06 -17.63
N GLU A 729 -9.90 -26.87 -18.19
CA GLU A 729 -9.68 -26.64 -19.61
C GLU A 729 -8.41 -25.79 -19.72
N GLY A 730 -7.37 -26.40 -20.29
CA GLY A 730 -6.08 -25.76 -20.52
C GLY A 730 -5.78 -25.68 -22.02
N GLY A 731 -4.88 -24.79 -22.41
CA GLY A 731 -4.44 -24.64 -23.79
C GLY A 731 -4.00 -23.21 -24.12
N PRO A 732 -3.91 -22.86 -25.42
CA PRO A 732 -3.44 -21.55 -25.87
C PRO A 732 -4.28 -20.36 -25.38
N GLN A 733 -5.53 -20.60 -24.98
CA GLN A 733 -6.47 -19.59 -24.48
C GLN A 733 -6.36 -19.32 -22.96
N GLY A 734 -5.49 -20.04 -22.25
CA GLY A 734 -5.26 -19.84 -20.82
C GLY A 734 -5.84 -20.97 -19.94
N LEU A 735 -5.64 -20.84 -18.63
CA LEU A 735 -6.14 -21.76 -17.62
C LEU A 735 -7.57 -21.37 -17.24
N GLN A 736 -8.54 -22.27 -17.46
CA GLN A 736 -9.92 -22.05 -17.02
C GLN A 736 -10.53 -23.32 -16.41
N PHE A 737 -11.57 -23.13 -15.60
CA PHE A 737 -12.30 -24.21 -14.97
C PHE A 737 -13.79 -24.04 -15.18
N ARG A 738 -14.46 -25.10 -15.60
CA ARG A 738 -15.90 -25.11 -15.84
C ARG A 738 -16.59 -25.95 -14.81
N TYR A 739 -17.49 -25.35 -14.03
CA TYR A 739 -18.23 -26.04 -12.98
C TYR A 739 -19.32 -26.93 -13.61
N LYS A 740 -19.26 -28.24 -13.41
CA LYS A 740 -20.06 -29.22 -14.16
C LYS A 740 -21.58 -29.06 -13.99
N LYS A 741 -22.04 -28.52 -12.85
CA LYS A 741 -23.47 -28.50 -12.52
C LYS A 741 -24.25 -27.45 -13.31
N ASN A 742 -23.67 -26.28 -13.55
CA ASN A 742 -24.35 -25.15 -14.20
C ASN A 742 -23.51 -24.46 -15.29
N ASP A 743 -22.39 -25.08 -15.69
CA ASP A 743 -21.47 -24.62 -16.73
C ASP A 743 -20.84 -23.23 -16.45
N LEU A 744 -20.83 -22.81 -15.17
CA LEU A 744 -20.20 -21.57 -14.74
C LEU A 744 -18.68 -21.62 -14.96
N THR A 745 -18.13 -20.60 -15.62
CA THR A 745 -16.71 -20.50 -15.93
C THR A 745 -15.96 -19.75 -14.84
N PHE A 746 -14.81 -20.29 -14.45
CA PHE A 746 -13.88 -19.73 -13.49
C PHE A 746 -12.51 -19.52 -14.15
N LEU A 747 -11.94 -18.34 -13.93
CA LEU A 747 -10.61 -17.96 -14.40
C LEU A 747 -9.72 -17.57 -13.21
N PRO A 748 -8.39 -17.74 -13.27
CA PRO A 748 -7.49 -17.00 -12.39
C PRO A 748 -7.86 -15.50 -12.42
N LEU A 749 -7.93 -14.85 -11.27
CA LEU A 749 -8.40 -13.45 -11.18
C LEU A 749 -7.55 -12.49 -12.04
N ALA A 750 -6.26 -12.79 -12.23
CA ALA A 750 -5.37 -12.03 -13.09
C ALA A 750 -5.77 -12.05 -14.58
N ASP A 751 -6.58 -13.02 -15.01
CA ASP A 751 -7.04 -13.19 -16.40
C ASP A 751 -8.42 -12.59 -16.66
N VAL A 752 -9.13 -12.20 -15.61
CA VAL A 752 -10.37 -11.45 -15.75
C VAL A 752 -10.02 -10.02 -16.11
N GLU A 753 -10.48 -9.53 -17.26
CA GLU A 753 -10.15 -8.19 -17.74
C GLU A 753 -11.33 -7.24 -17.50
N GLU A 754 -12.28 -7.23 -18.44
CA GLU A 754 -13.43 -6.32 -18.46
C GLU A 754 -14.72 -7.02 -18.00
N GLU A 755 -14.70 -8.31 -17.74
CA GLU A 755 -15.87 -9.10 -17.33
C GLU A 755 -16.32 -8.76 -15.91
N SER A 756 -17.62 -8.98 -15.63
CA SER A 756 -18.12 -9.02 -14.25
C SER A 756 -17.85 -10.39 -13.63
N TYR A 757 -17.50 -10.41 -12.35
CA TYR A 757 -17.05 -11.62 -11.69
C TYR A 757 -17.43 -11.71 -10.20
N HIS A 758 -17.26 -12.91 -9.64
CA HIS A 758 -17.37 -13.22 -8.23
C HIS A 758 -16.09 -13.91 -7.76
N VAL A 759 -15.39 -13.34 -6.78
CA VAL A 759 -14.29 -14.03 -6.07
C VAL A 759 -14.82 -14.82 -4.88
N TYR A 760 -15.82 -14.26 -4.19
CA TYR A 760 -16.49 -14.89 -3.06
C TYR A 760 -17.91 -15.33 -3.43
N PHE A 761 -18.30 -16.51 -2.95
CA PHE A 761 -19.62 -17.10 -3.15
C PHE A 761 -20.05 -17.84 -1.87
N LEU A 762 -21.32 -18.25 -1.83
CA LEU A 762 -21.90 -18.95 -0.69
C LEU A 762 -21.99 -20.45 -0.98
N THR A 763 -21.62 -21.30 -0.03
CA THR A 763 -21.82 -22.75 -0.14
C THR A 763 -23.27 -23.14 0.16
N GLU A 764 -23.89 -23.97 -0.69
CA GLU A 764 -25.19 -24.57 -0.40
C GLU A 764 -25.04 -25.80 0.51
N GLY A 765 -25.70 -25.81 1.67
CA GLY A 765 -25.96 -27.04 2.43
C GLY A 765 -24.97 -27.43 3.54
N THR A 766 -24.10 -26.55 4.02
CA THR A 766 -23.19 -26.85 5.15
C THR A 766 -23.70 -26.28 6.47
N THR A 767 -24.33 -27.14 7.28
CA THR A 767 -24.03 -27.17 8.73
C THR A 767 -22.56 -27.51 8.86
N ILE A 768 -21.74 -26.50 9.14
CA ILE A 768 -20.32 -26.69 9.42
C ILE A 768 -20.24 -27.21 10.85
N ASP A 769 -19.74 -28.44 11.00
CA ASP A 769 -19.59 -29.14 12.28
C ASP A 769 -18.79 -28.24 13.25
N GLN A 770 -19.39 -27.92 14.40
CA GLN A 770 -18.73 -27.17 15.48
C GLN A 770 -17.69 -28.11 16.11
N ARG A 771 -16.44 -28.07 15.64
CA ARG A 771 -15.31 -28.69 16.36
C ARG A 771 -14.17 -27.70 16.55
#